data_AF-A0A1Y1ZAW8-F1
#
_entry.id   AF-A0A1Y1ZAW8-F1
#
_cell.length_a   1.000
_cell.length_b   1.000
_cell.length_c   1.000
_cell.angle_alpha   90.00
_cell.angle_beta   90.00
_cell.angle_gamma   90.00
#
_symmetry.space_group_name_H-M   'P 1'
#
loop_
_entity.id
_entity.type
_entity.pdbx_description
1 polymer ?
#
loop_
_entity_poly.entity_id
_entity_poly.type
_entity_poly.pdbx_seq_one_letter_code
_entity_poly.pdbx_strand_id
1 'polypeptide(L)'
;MEINKHLKFFRFKVIFTKEFIVSNNSNDINNIWTIIKNNQVENKELIFRFNEDYYDMSLNKEYTNELNVISNVSFIGNINGTIFDYNRLRKGTIYFILNEFKRVAIKIENIIFQNFYIGDYYAAGVFLIASYSNHNNFNIIFNNCTFRNNDQLLLSLTMFCDYRTTENPTYIFNNCNFYNNTRKLMEIKGIYNDIINEDEYCLIMKMVNYTSAIFSGSNSKYDISDSLFHNVTLKKSIPAIFNSKASYFYINDTEFKNLNLISGIWEGESTYYLYNVNFIDIKTNSKALLHIVGKDVYFTNVTAENISCVGDGSNTSMILFDSNNIDDFKKIHIFGLNVINSFSNGPLIKTIGNYVEMIIDDSNINKIKTYGPIIETKTNKLNFHMSNLNFNNNINDNKLECGTIHFINDLSVLITNSTFNNNISKGDGGVLCLENISKLNLSLTNTYFIKNKAVNGGAIYISDSISKDIDNINDNIYNNIKIENNTFKENTANDFGGAIYSEYSKFYLADSKNNLITFNKAGIMGGGIYSPKYVDKTIFDLSNNIIENNTINSFIDNYTSKPSYILLNTIFEDDTINIITGEYISLVFTLYDEFDNIVNDITKFYSSITLKLTLTNEYEYDQNNLNYIINGNICSFINDYV
;
A
#
# COMPACT_ATOMS: atom_id res chain seq x y z
N MET A 1 46.97 50.73 0.72
CA MET A 1 47.17 49.30 1.05
C MET A 1 47.00 49.15 2.55
N GLU A 2 45.76 49.10 3.03
CA GLU A 2 45.44 48.96 4.46
C GLU A 2 45.00 47.53 4.75
N ILE A 3 45.70 46.87 5.68
CA ILE A 3 45.38 45.51 6.10
C ILE A 3 44.46 45.59 7.31
N ASN A 4 43.15 45.49 7.06
CA ASN A 4 42.14 45.53 8.10
C ASN A 4 42.12 44.20 8.88
N LYS A 5 42.98 44.08 9.91
CA LYS A 5 43.02 42.92 10.80
C LYS A 5 41.78 42.88 11.70
N HIS A 6 40.76 42.14 11.31
CA HIS A 6 39.67 41.77 12.21
C HIS A 6 40.20 40.91 13.37
N LEU A 7 40.36 41.53 14.55
CA LEU A 7 40.53 40.78 15.80
C LEU A 7 39.24 40.00 16.09
N LYS A 8 39.30 38.67 16.00
CA LYS A 8 38.26 37.80 16.56
C LYS A 8 38.34 37.87 18.09
N PHE A 9 37.44 38.61 18.71
CA PHE A 9 37.23 38.56 20.16
C PHE A 9 36.62 37.21 20.55
N PHE A 10 37.42 36.33 21.15
CA PHE A 10 36.91 35.11 21.79
C PHE A 10 36.24 35.45 23.11
N ARG A 11 34.90 35.43 23.15
CA ARG A 11 34.15 35.49 24.42
C ARG A 11 34.10 34.09 25.04
N PHE A 12 34.90 33.87 26.09
CA PHE A 12 34.80 32.67 26.91
C PHE A 12 33.56 32.75 27.81
N LYS A 13 32.60 31.85 27.60
CA LYS A 13 31.45 31.69 28.50
C LYS A 13 31.83 30.71 29.61
N VAL A 14 32.10 31.23 30.81
CA VAL A 14 32.32 30.39 31.99
C VAL A 14 30.98 29.76 32.39
N ILE A 15 30.90 28.44 32.30
CA ILE A 15 29.75 27.65 32.77
C ILE A 15 30.12 27.10 34.14
N PHE A 16 29.26 27.35 35.14
CA PHE A 16 29.45 26.80 36.48
C PHE A 16 28.58 25.55 36.63
N THR A 17 29.20 24.39 36.78
CA THR A 17 28.50 23.15 37.07
C THR A 17 28.43 22.92 38.58
N LYS A 18 27.27 22.50 39.10
CA LYS A 18 27.11 22.06 40.49
C LYS A 18 26.64 20.62 40.50
N GLU A 19 27.40 19.76 41.17
CA GLU A 19 27.15 18.32 41.26
C GLU A 19 26.64 17.93 42.65
N PHE A 20 25.71 16.99 42.68
CA PHE A 20 25.14 16.36 43.86
C PHE A 20 25.22 14.83 43.70
N ILE A 21 25.64 14.14 44.75
CA ILE A 21 25.55 12.69 44.85
C ILE A 21 24.27 12.38 45.65
N VAL A 22 23.43 11.50 45.12
CA VAL A 22 22.17 11.08 45.75
C VAL A 22 22.35 9.66 46.30
N SER A 23 22.08 9.43 47.58
CA SER A 23 22.08 8.08 48.16
C SER A 23 20.66 7.48 48.17
N ASN A 24 20.53 6.15 48.17
CA ASN A 24 19.25 5.44 48.21
C ASN A 24 18.65 5.44 49.62
N ASN A 25 18.30 6.62 50.12
CA ASN A 25 17.51 6.77 51.33
C ASN A 25 16.36 7.76 51.12
N SER A 26 15.31 7.62 51.94
CA SER A 26 14.10 8.41 51.78
C SER A 26 14.32 9.91 51.98
N ASN A 27 15.32 10.36 52.76
CA ASN A 27 15.58 11.79 52.89
C ASN A 27 16.17 12.36 51.60
N ASP A 28 17.21 11.73 51.05
CA ASP A 28 17.86 12.19 49.82
C ASP A 28 16.89 12.17 48.64
N ILE A 29 16.17 11.05 48.41
CA ILE A 29 15.20 10.89 47.32
C ILE A 29 14.09 11.96 47.38
N ASN A 30 13.58 12.27 48.58
CA ASN A 30 12.56 13.33 48.75
C ASN A 30 13.16 14.74 48.61
N ASN A 31 14.44 14.92 48.93
CA ASN A 31 15.11 16.22 48.88
C ASN A 31 15.57 16.62 47.47
N ILE A 32 15.74 15.68 46.52
CA ILE A 32 16.17 15.97 45.13
C ILE A 32 15.45 17.20 44.57
N TRP A 33 14.12 17.21 44.61
CA TRP A 33 13.27 18.23 43.98
C TRP A 33 13.44 19.62 44.62
N THR A 34 13.55 19.65 45.94
CA THR A 34 13.85 20.85 46.73
C THR A 34 15.27 21.35 46.46
N ILE A 35 16.24 20.44 46.32
CA ILE A 35 17.63 20.78 45.97
C ILE A 35 17.67 21.40 44.57
N ILE A 36 17.01 20.81 43.56
CA ILE A 36 16.96 21.39 42.22
C ILE A 36 16.33 22.79 42.28
N LYS A 37 15.13 22.91 42.86
CA LYS A 37 14.38 24.18 42.96
C LYS A 37 15.20 25.31 43.61
N ASN A 38 16.02 24.99 44.61
CA ASN A 38 16.84 25.96 45.34
C ASN A 38 18.22 26.23 44.70
N ASN A 39 18.62 25.49 43.65
CA ASN A 39 19.95 25.59 43.06
C ASN A 39 19.97 25.91 41.55
N GLN A 40 18.82 25.94 40.87
CA GLN A 40 18.77 26.41 39.49
C GLN A 40 19.15 27.89 39.41
N VAL A 41 20.16 28.17 38.60
CA VAL A 41 20.66 29.53 38.33
C VAL A 41 20.99 29.60 36.85
N GLU A 42 20.66 30.72 36.21
CA GLU A 42 20.89 30.88 34.78
C GLU A 42 22.37 30.63 34.41
N ASN A 43 22.59 29.98 33.26
CA ASN A 43 23.90 29.61 32.74
C ASN A 43 24.71 28.63 33.61
N LYS A 44 24.06 27.89 34.52
CA LYS A 44 24.65 26.76 35.25
C LYS A 44 24.10 25.42 34.76
N GLU A 45 24.85 24.35 35.03
CA GLU A 45 24.37 22.97 34.89
C GLU A 45 24.30 22.34 36.28
N LEU A 46 23.19 21.66 36.58
CA LEU A 46 23.03 20.85 37.77
C LEU A 46 23.18 19.37 37.41
N ILE A 47 24.06 18.65 38.09
CA ILE A 47 24.28 17.23 37.89
C ILE A 47 23.88 16.47 39.15
N PHE A 48 23.04 15.45 39.00
CA PHE A 48 22.65 14.50 40.04
C PHE A 48 23.20 13.13 39.67
N ARG A 49 24.15 12.64 40.46
CA ARG A 49 24.73 11.29 40.29
C ARG A 49 24.06 10.29 41.22
N PHE A 50 23.60 9.21 40.63
CA PHE A 50 22.99 8.08 41.31
C PHE A 50 24.01 6.94 41.31
N ASN A 51 24.93 6.98 42.27
CA ASN A 51 26.12 6.11 42.31
C ASN A 51 25.82 4.68 42.79
N GLU A 52 24.60 4.42 43.29
CA GLU A 52 24.16 3.08 43.69
C GLU A 52 23.49 2.35 42.50
N ASP A 53 23.53 1.02 42.49
CA ASP A 53 22.94 0.23 41.41
C ASP A 53 21.40 0.17 41.46
N TYR A 54 20.80 0.58 42.58
CA TYR A 54 19.37 0.47 42.85
C TYR A 54 18.85 1.61 43.73
N TYR A 55 17.72 2.21 43.34
CA TYR A 55 16.97 3.20 44.08
C TYR A 55 15.49 2.80 44.15
N ASP A 56 14.94 2.80 45.37
CA ASP A 56 13.51 2.54 45.59
C ASP A 56 12.71 3.85 45.48
N MET A 57 12.15 4.08 44.28
CA MET A 57 11.37 5.27 43.98
C MET A 57 10.03 5.31 44.73
N SER A 58 9.59 4.19 45.32
CA SER A 58 8.38 4.14 46.15
C SER A 58 8.54 4.81 47.52
N LEU A 59 9.78 5.05 47.96
CA LEU A 59 10.13 5.83 49.15
C LEU A 59 9.87 7.34 48.99
N ASN A 60 9.55 7.80 47.77
CA ASN A 60 9.09 9.17 47.57
C ASN A 60 7.75 9.39 48.32
N LYS A 61 7.63 10.53 49.00
CA LYS A 61 6.43 10.96 49.72
C LYS A 61 5.38 11.47 48.75
N GLU A 62 5.82 12.18 47.71
CA GLU A 62 4.97 12.81 46.71
C GLU A 62 4.60 11.84 45.58
N TYR A 63 3.37 12.01 45.07
CA TYR A 63 2.94 11.33 43.86
C TYR A 63 3.60 11.92 42.61
N THR A 64 3.68 13.26 42.56
CA THR A 64 4.18 14.03 41.43
C THR A 64 5.14 15.10 41.93
N ASN A 65 6.31 15.19 41.29
CA ASN A 65 7.36 16.13 41.65
C ASN A 65 7.45 17.17 40.52
N GLU A 66 6.78 18.30 40.73
CA GLU A 66 6.75 19.40 39.77
C GLU A 66 8.02 20.24 39.86
N LEU A 67 8.64 20.48 38.70
CA LEU A 67 9.91 21.18 38.59
C LEU A 67 9.86 22.18 37.44
N ASN A 68 9.86 23.47 37.77
CA ASN A 68 10.22 24.51 36.81
C ASN A 68 11.71 24.39 36.45
N VAL A 69 12.07 24.43 35.17
CA VAL A 69 13.43 24.21 34.66
C VAL A 69 13.94 25.44 33.91
N ILE A 70 14.79 26.22 34.58
CA ILE A 70 15.40 27.47 34.08
C ILE A 70 16.91 27.34 33.78
N SER A 71 17.47 26.15 33.98
CA SER A 71 18.89 25.83 33.75
C SER A 71 19.05 24.36 33.33
N ASN A 72 20.22 23.96 32.85
CA ASN A 72 20.44 22.56 32.45
C ASN A 72 20.44 21.63 33.68
N VAL A 73 19.81 20.46 33.55
CA VAL A 73 19.73 19.45 34.62
C VAL A 73 20.09 18.08 34.04
N SER A 74 21.00 17.36 34.69
CA SER A 74 21.47 16.04 34.25
C SER A 74 21.30 15.03 35.38
N PHE A 75 20.54 13.97 35.14
CA PHE A 75 20.38 12.80 36.01
C PHE A 75 21.22 11.65 35.44
N ILE A 76 22.26 11.21 36.16
CA ILE A 76 23.27 10.26 35.65
C ILE A 76 23.37 9.07 36.61
N GLY A 77 23.03 7.88 36.12
CA GLY A 77 23.27 6.60 36.79
C GLY A 77 24.63 5.97 36.47
N ASN A 78 24.89 4.84 37.12
CA ASN A 78 26.06 4.00 36.91
C ASN A 78 26.15 3.49 35.47
N ILE A 79 27.38 3.28 34.96
CA ILE A 79 27.63 2.84 33.57
C ILE A 79 26.94 1.50 33.20
N ASN A 80 26.66 0.65 34.20
CA ASN A 80 25.94 -0.61 34.02
C ASN A 80 24.40 -0.46 34.04
N GLY A 81 23.90 0.77 34.23
CA GLY A 81 22.50 1.10 34.42
C GLY A 81 22.07 1.09 35.89
N THR A 82 21.74 2.25 36.45
CA THR A 82 21.13 2.35 37.78
C THR A 82 19.64 2.07 37.72
N ILE A 83 19.14 1.16 38.57
CA ILE A 83 17.73 0.79 38.61
C ILE A 83 16.92 1.80 39.42
N PHE A 84 15.92 2.42 38.80
CA PHE A 84 14.86 3.17 39.45
C PHE A 84 13.62 2.27 39.51
N ASP A 85 13.40 1.63 40.65
CA ASP A 85 12.28 0.71 40.86
C ASP A 85 11.10 1.42 41.53
N TYR A 86 9.95 1.39 40.86
CA TYR A 86 8.73 2.00 41.35
C TYR A 86 7.90 1.04 42.22
N ASN A 87 8.31 -0.22 42.38
CA ASN A 87 7.69 -1.23 43.23
C ASN A 87 6.16 -1.38 43.01
N ARG A 88 5.72 -1.24 41.75
CA ARG A 88 4.31 -1.22 41.32
C ARG A 88 3.47 -0.10 41.94
N LEU A 89 4.10 1.03 42.27
CA LEU A 89 3.45 2.24 42.76
C LEU A 89 3.59 3.39 41.75
N ARG A 90 2.68 4.36 41.86
CA ARG A 90 2.63 5.57 41.03
C ARG A 90 3.28 6.80 41.67
N LYS A 91 4.14 6.60 42.66
CA LYS A 91 4.83 7.69 43.36
C LYS A 91 6.11 8.10 42.63
N GLY A 92 6.65 9.27 42.95
CA GLY A 92 7.93 9.68 42.37
C GLY A 92 7.87 9.97 40.87
N THR A 93 6.69 10.31 40.33
CA THR A 93 6.57 10.81 38.95
C THR A 93 7.22 12.18 38.83
N ILE A 94 7.78 12.49 37.67
CA ILE A 94 8.56 13.71 37.43
C ILE A 94 7.77 14.59 36.46
N TYR A 95 7.53 15.86 36.80
CA TYR A 95 6.77 16.79 35.95
C TYR A 95 7.60 18.04 35.67
N PHE A 96 8.15 18.15 34.47
CA PHE A 96 8.97 19.30 34.05
C PHE A 96 8.10 20.44 33.52
N ILE A 97 8.32 21.66 34.00
CA ILE A 97 7.69 22.89 33.51
C ILE A 97 8.78 23.72 32.83
N LEU A 98 8.59 24.03 31.55
CA LEU A 98 9.57 24.63 30.65
C LEU A 98 8.95 25.90 30.06
N ASN A 99 8.89 26.95 30.88
CA ASN A 99 8.20 28.21 30.55
C ASN A 99 9.13 29.38 30.19
N GLU A 100 10.45 29.23 30.37
CA GLU A 100 11.43 30.25 29.99
C GLU A 100 11.98 29.99 28.59
N PHE A 101 11.77 30.92 27.65
CA PHE A 101 12.23 30.89 26.24
C PHE A 101 13.76 30.70 26.00
N LYS A 102 14.54 30.41 27.05
CA LYS A 102 15.97 30.07 27.00
C LYS A 102 16.13 28.59 26.68
N ARG A 103 17.15 28.25 25.88
CA ARG A 103 17.47 26.84 25.58
C ARG A 103 17.98 26.11 26.81
N VAL A 104 17.13 25.28 27.41
CA VAL A 104 17.47 24.38 28.51
C VAL A 104 17.55 22.93 28.04
N ALA A 105 18.46 22.16 28.64
CA ALA A 105 18.62 20.73 28.39
C ALA A 105 18.41 19.92 29.67
N ILE A 106 17.52 18.93 29.61
CA ILE A 106 17.34 17.90 30.62
C ILE A 106 17.97 16.62 30.07
N LYS A 107 18.97 16.07 30.76
CA LYS A 107 19.62 14.80 30.38
C LYS A 107 19.30 13.72 31.41
N ILE A 108 19.05 12.52 30.93
CA ILE A 108 18.81 11.32 31.73
C ILE A 108 19.70 10.23 31.11
N GLU A 109 20.66 9.72 31.87
CA GLU A 109 21.74 8.88 31.34
C GLU A 109 22.00 7.65 32.21
N ASN A 110 22.08 6.47 31.57
CA ASN A 110 22.31 5.16 32.19
C ASN A 110 21.32 4.82 33.33
N ILE A 111 20.01 5.06 33.13
CA ILE A 111 18.96 4.75 34.11
C ILE A 111 18.00 3.66 33.58
N ILE A 112 17.67 2.70 34.45
CA ILE A 112 16.72 1.61 34.20
C ILE A 112 15.42 1.88 34.97
N PHE A 113 14.40 2.38 34.29
CA PHE A 113 13.06 2.61 34.85
C PHE A 113 12.25 1.31 34.84
N GLN A 114 11.80 0.84 36.00
CA GLN A 114 11.03 -0.40 36.09
C GLN A 114 9.85 -0.39 37.07
N ASN A 115 8.90 -1.29 36.80
CA ASN A 115 7.75 -1.61 37.64
C ASN A 115 6.82 -0.40 37.93
N PHE A 116 6.71 0.58 37.03
CA PHE A 116 5.74 1.66 37.15
C PHE A 116 4.31 1.17 36.80
N TYR A 117 3.38 1.24 37.76
CA TYR A 117 2.03 0.65 37.67
C TYR A 117 0.98 1.49 38.40
N ILE A 118 -0.28 1.44 37.91
CA ILE A 118 -1.42 2.18 38.49
C ILE A 118 -2.68 1.30 38.58
N GLY A 119 -2.62 0.21 39.35
CA GLY A 119 -3.80 -0.59 39.70
C GLY A 119 -4.58 -1.15 38.49
N ASP A 120 -5.82 -1.55 38.75
CA ASP A 120 -6.74 -2.04 37.72
C ASP A 120 -7.50 -0.92 36.99
N TYR A 121 -7.24 0.35 37.33
CA TYR A 121 -7.98 1.49 36.77
C TYR A 121 -7.13 2.33 35.81
N TYR A 122 -7.70 2.68 34.66
CA TYR A 122 -7.08 3.63 33.74
C TYR A 122 -7.11 5.04 34.36
N ALA A 123 -6.04 5.44 35.03
CA ALA A 123 -5.81 6.82 35.43
C ALA A 123 -5.30 7.61 34.22
N ALA A 124 -6.19 8.36 33.56
CA ALA A 124 -5.80 9.36 32.58
C ALA A 124 -4.92 10.44 33.26
N GLY A 125 -3.90 10.93 32.56
CA GLY A 125 -3.06 12.03 33.06
C GLY A 125 -1.98 11.64 34.06
N VAL A 126 -1.69 10.35 34.28
CA VAL A 126 -0.58 9.92 35.15
C VAL A 126 0.51 9.23 34.34
N PHE A 127 1.73 9.76 34.47
CA PHE A 127 2.88 9.47 33.61
C PHE A 127 4.12 9.28 34.47
N LEU A 128 5.10 8.47 34.05
CA LEU A 128 6.37 8.33 34.75
C LEU A 128 7.18 9.64 34.73
N ILE A 129 7.28 10.24 33.53
CA ILE A 129 7.88 11.55 33.27
C ILE A 129 6.92 12.34 32.38
N ALA A 130 6.51 13.51 32.85
CA ALA A 130 5.71 14.47 32.09
C ALA A 130 6.52 15.75 31.84
N SER A 131 6.19 16.46 30.78
CA SER A 131 6.69 17.79 30.51
C SER A 131 5.59 18.70 29.97
N TYR A 132 5.67 19.97 30.36
CA TYR A 132 4.83 21.06 29.92
C TYR A 132 5.73 22.18 29.38
N SER A 133 5.44 22.73 28.21
CA SER A 133 6.15 23.90 27.68
C SER A 133 5.23 24.84 26.91
N ASN A 134 5.61 26.12 26.83
CA ASN A 134 5.01 27.15 25.97
C ASN A 134 5.93 27.60 24.81
N HIS A 135 7.01 26.85 24.55
CA HIS A 135 7.91 27.06 23.42
C HIS A 135 8.57 25.73 23.02
N ASN A 136 9.21 25.65 21.85
CA ASN A 136 9.96 24.45 21.45
C ASN A 136 11.48 24.51 21.68
N ASN A 137 12.00 25.63 22.22
CA ASN A 137 13.43 25.82 22.49
C ASN A 137 13.94 25.06 23.74
N PHE A 138 13.83 23.74 23.78
CA PHE A 138 14.39 22.91 24.84
C PHE A 138 14.80 21.53 24.32
N ASN A 139 15.57 20.77 25.11
CA ASN A 139 15.95 19.39 24.78
C ASN A 139 15.75 18.47 26.00
N ILE A 140 15.07 17.34 25.83
CA ILE A 140 14.99 16.24 26.79
C ILE A 140 15.70 15.03 26.16
N ILE A 141 16.78 14.59 26.79
CA ILE A 141 17.74 13.64 26.20
C ILE A 141 17.84 12.41 27.09
N PHE A 142 17.50 11.25 26.54
CA PHE A 142 17.70 9.95 27.15
C PHE A 142 18.89 9.25 26.47
N ASN A 143 19.92 8.92 27.25
CA ASN A 143 21.13 8.22 26.80
C ASN A 143 21.23 6.86 27.52
N ASN A 144 21.37 5.77 26.77
CA ASN A 144 21.57 4.41 27.31
C ASN A 144 20.52 4.00 28.38
N CYS A 145 19.30 4.53 28.30
CA CYS A 145 18.25 4.26 29.28
C CYS A 145 17.51 2.96 28.95
N THR A 146 16.98 2.28 29.95
CA THR A 146 16.11 1.11 29.75
C THR A 146 14.78 1.31 30.47
N PHE A 147 13.67 1.02 29.81
CA PHE A 147 12.33 1.04 30.38
C PHE A 147 11.77 -0.37 30.33
N ARG A 148 11.59 -1.03 31.48
CA ARG A 148 11.15 -2.44 31.52
C ARG A 148 10.03 -2.74 32.52
N ASN A 149 9.13 -3.65 32.14
CA ASN A 149 8.03 -4.13 33.00
C ASN A 149 7.15 -2.99 33.53
N ASN A 150 6.88 -1.96 32.71
CA ASN A 150 6.00 -0.86 33.10
C ASN A 150 4.61 -0.99 32.47
N ASP A 151 3.58 -0.77 33.28
CA ASP A 151 2.18 -1.07 32.95
C ASP A 151 1.31 0.18 32.76
N GLN A 152 1.95 1.34 32.62
CA GLN A 152 1.32 2.64 32.41
C GLN A 152 2.07 3.44 31.33
N LEU A 153 1.45 4.49 30.80
CA LEU A 153 2.14 5.46 29.96
C LEU A 153 3.35 6.05 30.70
N LEU A 154 4.50 6.08 30.03
CA LEU A 154 5.75 6.50 30.66
C LEU A 154 5.99 7.99 30.44
N LEU A 155 5.90 8.46 29.20
CA LEU A 155 6.32 9.80 28.82
C LEU A 155 5.13 10.64 28.38
N SER A 156 5.05 11.88 28.82
CA SER A 156 4.07 12.85 28.31
C SER A 156 4.75 14.17 27.97
N LEU A 157 4.35 14.77 26.84
CA LEU A 157 4.66 16.16 26.51
C LEU A 157 3.36 16.88 26.15
N THR A 158 3.04 17.94 26.88
CA THR A 158 2.11 18.98 26.41
C THR A 158 2.91 20.21 26.03
N MET A 159 2.79 20.66 24.78
CA MET A 159 3.51 21.84 24.30
C MET A 159 2.56 22.79 23.61
N PHE A 160 2.50 24.03 24.10
CA PHE A 160 1.93 25.14 23.37
C PHE A 160 3.03 25.78 22.52
N CYS A 161 2.75 26.07 21.26
CA CYS A 161 3.71 26.70 20.38
C CYS A 161 3.00 27.44 19.25
N ASP A 162 3.26 28.74 19.14
CA ASP A 162 2.69 29.58 18.08
C ASP A 162 3.52 29.51 16.79
N TYR A 163 4.85 29.40 16.90
CA TYR A 163 5.77 29.28 15.77
C TYR A 163 7.08 28.57 16.18
N ARG A 164 7.73 27.92 15.22
CA ARG A 164 8.94 27.11 15.46
C ARG A 164 10.17 28.01 15.72
N THR A 165 10.71 28.00 16.94
CA THR A 165 11.90 28.81 17.30
C THR A 165 13.25 28.09 17.09
N THR A 166 13.24 26.78 16.86
CA THR A 166 14.47 25.99 16.68
C THR A 166 14.27 24.77 15.76
N GLU A 167 15.34 24.34 15.11
CA GLU A 167 15.37 23.09 14.34
C GLU A 167 15.85 21.88 15.15
N ASN A 168 16.28 22.07 16.40
CA ASN A 168 16.86 21.00 17.21
C ASN A 168 15.77 20.05 17.73
N PRO A 169 16.00 18.71 17.76
CA PRO A 169 15.08 17.76 18.35
C PRO A 169 14.77 18.05 19.82
N THR A 170 13.49 18.23 20.13
CA THR A 170 12.98 18.50 21.47
C THR A 170 13.12 17.29 22.38
N TYR A 171 12.88 16.09 21.86
CA TYR A 171 13.15 14.81 22.53
C TYR A 171 14.18 14.02 21.74
N ILE A 172 15.15 13.42 22.45
CA ILE A 172 16.22 12.60 21.87
C ILE A 172 16.32 11.30 22.68
N PHE A 173 16.24 10.16 22.00
CA PHE A 173 16.52 8.84 22.55
C PHE A 173 17.73 8.25 21.83
N ASN A 174 18.83 8.06 22.55
CA ASN A 174 20.04 7.42 22.05
C ASN A 174 20.26 6.10 22.79
N ASN A 175 20.35 4.98 22.07
CA ASN A 175 20.61 3.64 22.62
C ASN A 175 19.64 3.24 23.73
N CYS A 176 18.35 3.57 23.57
CA CYS A 176 17.34 3.37 24.61
C CYS A 176 16.55 2.07 24.39
N ASN A 177 16.42 1.27 25.44
CA ASN A 177 15.81 -0.04 25.40
C ASN A 177 14.43 -0.08 26.04
N PHE A 178 13.51 -0.84 25.44
CA PHE A 178 12.12 -0.95 25.89
C PHE A 178 11.70 -2.41 25.92
N TYR A 179 11.42 -2.95 27.11
CA TYR A 179 11.13 -4.38 27.31
C TYR A 179 9.84 -4.60 28.10
N ASN A 180 8.90 -5.38 27.55
CA ASN A 180 7.70 -5.81 28.27
C ASN A 180 6.92 -4.64 28.93
N ASN A 181 6.79 -3.51 28.24
CA ASN A 181 5.92 -2.41 28.66
C ASN A 181 4.54 -2.61 28.03
N THR A 182 3.45 -2.54 28.82
CA THR A 182 2.12 -3.00 28.36
C THR A 182 1.18 -1.88 27.88
N ARG A 183 1.59 -0.62 27.96
CA ARG A 183 0.89 0.56 27.41
C ARG A 183 1.80 1.36 26.46
N LYS A 184 1.30 2.46 25.89
CA LYS A 184 2.10 3.29 24.98
C LYS A 184 3.31 3.89 25.72
N LEU A 185 4.41 4.12 25.02
CA LEU A 185 5.57 4.80 25.61
C LEU A 185 5.24 6.26 25.88
N MET A 186 4.79 6.99 24.86
CA MET A 186 4.70 8.45 24.90
C MET A 186 3.38 9.00 24.36
N GLU A 187 2.81 9.96 25.08
CA GLU A 187 1.68 10.79 24.66
C GLU A 187 2.16 12.22 24.40
N ILE A 188 1.75 12.76 23.25
CA ILE A 188 2.22 14.05 22.75
C ILE A 188 0.99 14.90 22.42
N LYS A 189 0.90 16.04 23.06
CA LYS A 189 -0.16 17.03 22.82
C LYS A 189 0.45 18.38 22.45
N GLY A 190 0.71 18.54 21.16
CA GLY A 190 1.01 19.84 20.56
C GLY A 190 -0.28 20.64 20.41
N ILE A 191 -0.36 21.80 21.07
CA ILE A 191 -1.49 22.73 20.99
C ILE A 191 -0.98 23.98 20.25
N TYR A 192 -1.64 24.27 19.13
CA TYR A 192 -1.26 25.31 18.19
C TYR A 192 -2.44 26.27 18.02
N ASN A 193 -2.19 27.57 18.06
CA ASN A 193 -3.25 28.57 17.96
C ASN A 193 -3.64 28.88 16.50
N ASP A 194 -2.69 28.84 15.57
CA ASP A 194 -2.90 29.09 14.13
C ASP A 194 -2.36 27.93 13.27
N ILE A 195 -3.25 27.05 12.79
CA ILE A 195 -2.90 25.88 11.96
C ILE A 195 -2.93 26.27 10.46
N ILE A 196 -2.25 27.36 10.09
CA ILE A 196 -2.30 27.91 8.72
C ILE A 196 -1.12 27.43 7.85
N ASN A 197 0.04 27.15 8.46
CA ASN A 197 1.21 26.61 7.75
C ASN A 197 1.42 25.13 8.09
N GLU A 198 1.21 24.23 7.13
CA GLU A 198 1.51 22.79 7.28
C GLU A 198 3.03 22.49 7.45
N ASP A 199 3.92 23.47 7.30
CA ASP A 199 5.38 23.27 7.44
C ASP A 199 5.94 23.58 8.85
N GLU A 200 5.15 24.18 9.75
CA GLU A 200 5.63 24.68 11.05
C GLU A 200 5.46 23.69 12.22
N TYR A 201 6.11 22.54 12.10
CA TYR A 201 6.23 21.58 13.20
C TYR A 201 7.05 22.14 14.36
N CYS A 202 6.40 22.44 15.48
CA CYS A 202 7.12 22.83 16.68
C CYS A 202 7.81 21.65 17.35
N LEU A 203 7.20 20.46 17.34
CA LEU A 203 7.81 19.28 17.95
C LEU A 203 8.64 18.48 16.94
N ILE A 204 9.89 18.20 17.32
CA ILE A 204 10.79 17.31 16.60
C ILE A 204 11.27 16.24 17.58
N MET A 205 11.13 14.97 17.21
CA MET A 205 11.62 13.84 17.98
C MET A 205 12.72 13.10 17.23
N LYS A 206 13.84 12.82 17.90
CA LYS A 206 14.91 11.96 17.36
C LYS A 206 15.02 10.65 18.12
N MET A 207 15.06 9.53 17.39
CA MET A 207 15.29 8.18 17.93
C MET A 207 16.43 7.50 17.18
N VAL A 208 17.37 6.90 17.93
CA VAL A 208 18.54 6.17 17.43
C VAL A 208 18.78 4.93 18.31
N ASN A 209 18.96 3.75 17.70
CA ASN A 209 19.13 2.47 18.39
C ASN A 209 18.00 2.19 19.41
N TYR A 210 16.75 2.14 18.93
CA TYR A 210 15.52 2.00 19.74
C TYR A 210 14.84 0.62 19.54
N THR A 211 14.25 0.02 20.59
CA THR A 211 13.79 -1.41 20.55
C THR A 211 12.30 -1.78 20.67
N SER A 212 11.37 -1.00 21.26
CA SER A 212 9.90 -1.31 21.16
C SER A 212 8.92 -0.16 21.51
N ALA A 213 7.76 -0.11 20.82
CA ALA A 213 6.43 0.44 21.16
C ALA A 213 6.28 1.61 22.19
N ILE A 214 5.52 2.72 22.01
CA ILE A 214 4.60 3.29 20.98
C ILE A 214 4.55 4.82 21.22
N PHE A 215 4.45 5.64 20.18
CA PHE A 215 4.14 7.07 20.26
C PHE A 215 2.71 7.37 19.80
N SER A 216 2.03 8.32 20.44
CA SER A 216 0.78 8.87 19.93
C SER A 216 0.65 10.36 20.20
N GLY A 217 0.10 11.09 19.24
CA GLY A 217 -0.18 12.52 19.38
C GLY A 217 -0.76 13.15 18.12
N SER A 218 -0.47 14.43 17.91
CA SER A 218 -0.81 15.13 16.68
C SER A 218 0.23 16.21 16.35
N ASN A 219 0.22 16.69 15.11
CA ASN A 219 0.95 17.91 14.71
C ASN A 219 2.44 17.87 15.12
N SER A 220 3.13 16.78 14.76
CA SER A 220 4.49 16.48 15.23
C SER A 220 5.38 15.92 14.12
N LYS A 221 6.67 16.24 14.15
CA LYS A 221 7.69 15.64 13.29
C LYS A 221 8.49 14.58 14.05
N TYR A 222 8.66 13.42 13.45
CA TYR A 222 9.41 12.28 13.98
C TYR A 222 10.54 11.93 13.01
N ASP A 223 11.79 12.00 13.48
CA ASP A 223 13.00 11.58 12.78
C ASP A 223 13.55 10.31 13.46
N ILE A 224 13.38 9.16 12.83
CA ILE A 224 13.83 7.86 13.32
C ILE A 224 14.93 7.37 12.39
N SER A 225 16.13 7.09 12.94
CA SER A 225 17.22 6.49 12.18
C SER A 225 17.86 5.34 12.94
N ASP A 226 18.57 4.46 12.23
CA ASP A 226 19.48 3.46 12.80
C ASP A 226 18.82 2.66 13.95
N SER A 227 17.63 2.11 13.73
CA SER A 227 16.78 1.55 14.79
C SER A 227 16.28 0.13 14.48
N LEU A 228 16.04 -0.67 15.52
CA LEU A 228 15.62 -2.08 15.40
C LEU A 228 14.44 -2.36 16.33
N PHE A 229 13.23 -2.29 15.77
CA PHE A 229 12.01 -2.65 16.47
C PHE A 229 11.79 -4.16 16.32
N HIS A 230 11.95 -4.94 17.38
CA HIS A 230 11.91 -6.39 17.25
C HIS A 230 11.19 -7.15 18.36
N ASN A 231 10.73 -8.37 18.05
CA ASN A 231 10.09 -9.30 18.98
C ASN A 231 8.82 -8.75 19.67
N VAL A 232 8.08 -7.84 19.02
CA VAL A 232 6.88 -7.21 19.59
C VAL A 232 5.66 -8.11 19.39
N THR A 233 5.00 -8.49 20.49
CA THR A 233 3.67 -9.14 20.44
C THR A 233 2.61 -8.19 21.01
N LEU A 234 1.74 -7.64 20.16
CA LEU A 234 0.72 -6.67 20.57
C LEU A 234 -0.70 -7.25 20.46
N LYS A 235 -1.30 -7.52 21.62
CA LYS A 235 -2.68 -8.05 21.74
C LYS A 235 -3.75 -6.97 21.87
N LYS A 236 -3.51 -5.76 21.35
CA LYS A 236 -4.43 -4.61 21.41
C LYS A 236 -4.69 -4.08 20.01
N SER A 237 -5.84 -3.46 19.80
CA SER A 237 -6.26 -2.86 18.52
C SER A 237 -5.65 -1.48 18.23
N ILE A 238 -4.78 -0.97 19.09
CA ILE A 238 -4.04 0.28 18.85
C ILE A 238 -2.79 0.01 18.01
N PRO A 239 -2.42 0.88 17.04
CA PRO A 239 -1.22 0.70 16.23
C PRO A 239 0.05 0.46 17.05
N ALA A 240 0.94 -0.38 16.52
CA ALA A 240 2.04 -0.96 17.28
C ALA A 240 3.24 -0.03 17.49
N ILE A 241 3.34 1.08 16.76
CA ILE A 241 4.42 2.06 16.90
C ILE A 241 3.91 3.50 16.82
N PHE A 242 3.09 3.86 15.82
CA PHE A 242 2.60 5.24 15.68
C PHE A 242 1.08 5.33 15.54
N ASN A 243 0.47 6.15 16.39
CA ASN A 243 -0.93 6.59 16.27
C ASN A 243 -0.95 8.12 16.41
N SER A 244 -0.54 8.81 15.35
CA SER A 244 -0.50 10.27 15.32
C SER A 244 -1.11 10.83 14.04
N LYS A 245 -1.90 11.89 14.19
CA LYS A 245 -2.56 12.62 13.09
C LYS A 245 -1.79 13.89 12.71
N ALA A 246 -1.96 14.35 11.47
CA ALA A 246 -1.33 15.54 10.91
C ALA A 246 0.18 15.64 11.25
N SER A 247 0.87 14.50 11.16
CA SER A 247 2.26 14.33 11.58
C SER A 247 3.14 13.90 10.43
N TYR A 248 4.45 14.13 10.54
CA TYR A 248 5.43 13.80 9.51
C TYR A 248 6.44 12.80 10.08
N PHE A 249 6.59 11.68 9.39
CA PHE A 249 7.49 10.60 9.78
C PHE A 249 8.61 10.44 8.76
N TYR A 250 9.85 10.64 9.21
CA TYR A 250 11.07 10.33 8.45
C TYR A 250 11.71 9.12 9.12
N ILE A 251 11.69 7.98 8.43
CA ILE A 251 12.16 6.68 8.95
C ILE A 251 13.27 6.18 8.02
N ASN A 252 14.50 6.22 8.52
CA ASN A 252 15.71 5.91 7.76
C ASN A 252 16.42 4.70 8.36
N ASP A 253 17.01 3.84 7.53
CA ASP A 253 17.97 2.81 7.94
C ASP A 253 17.49 2.00 9.18
N THR A 254 16.22 1.55 9.12
CA THR A 254 15.48 1.02 10.28
C THR A 254 14.86 -0.34 9.95
N GLU A 255 14.92 -1.27 10.90
CA GLU A 255 14.39 -2.63 10.78
C GLU A 255 13.23 -2.88 11.76
N PHE A 256 12.15 -3.48 11.24
CA PHE A 256 10.97 -3.95 11.96
C PHE A 256 10.92 -5.48 11.82
N LYS A 257 11.16 -6.23 12.90
CA LYS A 257 11.39 -7.69 12.81
C LYS A 257 10.66 -8.55 13.82
N ASN A 258 10.12 -9.69 13.39
CA ASN A 258 9.43 -10.65 14.26
C ASN A 258 8.33 -9.96 15.09
N LEU A 259 7.39 -9.31 14.40
CA LEU A 259 6.27 -8.61 15.02
C LEU A 259 4.98 -9.43 14.85
N ASN A 260 4.23 -9.63 15.93
CA ASN A 260 2.95 -10.35 15.93
C ASN A 260 1.85 -9.45 16.51
N LEU A 261 1.06 -8.85 15.63
CA LEU A 261 0.24 -7.68 15.92
C LEU A 261 -1.26 -7.98 15.69
N ILE A 262 -2.13 -7.52 16.59
CA ILE A 262 -3.57 -7.43 16.28
C ILE A 262 -3.87 -6.17 15.44
N SER A 263 -3.04 -5.14 15.55
CA SER A 263 -3.11 -3.86 14.83
C SER A 263 -2.10 -3.78 13.66
N GLY A 264 -2.14 -2.68 12.90
CA GLY A 264 -1.02 -2.27 12.05
C GLY A 264 0.18 -1.79 12.88
N ILE A 265 1.28 -1.46 12.19
CA ILE A 265 2.44 -0.76 12.77
C ILE A 265 2.08 0.71 13.01
N TRP A 266 1.47 1.34 12.01
CA TRP A 266 0.94 2.70 12.11
C TRP A 266 -0.38 2.88 11.36
N GLU A 267 -1.15 3.86 11.84
CA GLU A 267 -2.42 4.28 11.27
C GLU A 267 -2.59 5.79 11.50
N GLY A 268 -3.01 6.51 10.45
CA GLY A 268 -3.47 7.89 10.61
C GLY A 268 -3.30 8.80 9.40
N GLU A 269 -3.81 10.01 9.56
CA GLU A 269 -3.77 11.11 8.59
C GLU A 269 -2.41 11.82 8.63
N SER A 270 -1.35 11.17 8.16
CA SER A 270 0.04 11.62 8.32
C SER A 270 0.90 11.33 7.09
N THR A 271 1.93 12.15 6.87
CA THR A 271 2.88 12.00 5.76
C THR A 271 4.03 11.08 6.18
N TYR A 272 4.39 10.12 5.34
CA TYR A 272 5.43 9.13 5.66
C TYR A 272 6.53 9.10 4.58
N TYR A 273 7.78 9.17 5.03
CA TYR A 273 8.98 9.02 4.22
C TYR A 273 9.81 7.86 4.80
N LEU A 274 9.96 6.78 4.03
CA LEU A 274 10.73 5.59 4.40
C LEU A 274 11.93 5.44 3.46
N TYR A 275 13.14 5.42 4.03
CA TYR A 275 14.39 5.26 3.29
C TYR A 275 15.19 4.08 3.88
N ASN A 276 15.52 3.07 3.06
CA ASN A 276 16.26 1.88 3.49
C ASN A 276 15.60 1.17 4.70
N VAL A 277 14.28 0.91 4.62
CA VAL A 277 13.50 0.33 5.73
C VAL A 277 13.19 -1.15 5.47
N ASN A 278 13.44 -1.99 6.48
CA ASN A 278 13.21 -3.43 6.40
C ASN A 278 12.02 -3.85 7.27
N PHE A 279 11.10 -4.63 6.72
CA PHE A 279 10.01 -5.30 7.41
C PHE A 279 10.20 -6.82 7.26
N ILE A 280 10.43 -7.55 8.36
CA ILE A 280 10.86 -8.96 8.32
C ILE A 280 10.05 -9.79 9.31
N ASP A 281 9.48 -10.92 8.88
CA ASP A 281 8.73 -11.85 9.73
C ASP A 281 7.60 -11.18 10.52
N ILE A 282 6.73 -10.43 9.82
CA ILE A 282 5.66 -9.66 10.47
C ILE A 282 4.28 -10.27 10.20
N LYS A 283 3.56 -10.62 11.26
CA LYS A 283 2.16 -11.03 11.20
C LYS A 283 1.25 -9.93 11.77
N THR A 284 0.19 -9.59 11.05
CA THR A 284 -0.85 -8.66 11.50
C THR A 284 -2.26 -9.20 11.26
N ASN A 285 -3.19 -8.96 12.19
CA ASN A 285 -4.62 -9.25 12.04
C ASN A 285 -5.47 -8.01 11.73
N SER A 286 -4.84 -6.92 11.24
CA SER A 286 -5.49 -5.63 11.06
C SER A 286 -6.01 -5.39 9.64
N LYS A 287 -6.69 -4.24 9.44
CA LYS A 287 -7.05 -3.72 8.11
C LYS A 287 -5.80 -3.44 7.25
N ALA A 288 -4.71 -2.94 7.83
CA ALA A 288 -3.44 -2.90 7.12
C ALA A 288 -2.25 -2.87 8.06
N LEU A 289 -1.13 -3.44 7.62
CA LEU A 289 0.15 -3.27 8.31
C LEU A 289 0.52 -1.78 8.38
N LEU A 290 0.41 -1.08 7.24
CA LEU A 290 0.64 0.36 7.08
C LEU A 290 -0.65 1.01 6.55
N HIS A 291 -1.41 1.70 7.41
CA HIS A 291 -2.64 2.42 7.01
C HIS A 291 -2.36 3.93 6.92
N ILE A 292 -2.48 4.49 5.72
CA ILE A 292 -2.13 5.89 5.40
C ILE A 292 -3.38 6.57 4.84
N VAL A 293 -3.73 7.74 5.38
CA VAL A 293 -4.99 8.44 5.03
C VAL A 293 -4.74 9.90 4.63
N GLY A 294 -5.26 10.35 3.50
CA GLY A 294 -5.39 11.75 3.10
C GLY A 294 -4.09 12.55 2.88
N LYS A 295 -2.91 11.91 2.98
CA LYS A 295 -1.58 12.54 2.87
C LYS A 295 -0.66 11.68 1.98
N ASP A 296 0.37 12.31 1.44
CA ASP A 296 1.31 11.67 0.52
C ASP A 296 2.25 10.68 1.24
N VAL A 297 2.78 9.72 0.49
CA VAL A 297 3.72 8.72 1.01
C VAL A 297 4.85 8.42 0.02
N TYR A 298 6.06 8.25 0.57
CA TYR A 298 7.29 8.04 -0.17
C TYR A 298 8.05 6.85 0.41
N PHE A 299 8.19 5.77 -0.36
CA PHE A 299 8.98 4.58 -0.02
C PHE A 299 10.20 4.50 -0.96
N THR A 300 11.39 4.38 -0.39
CA THR A 300 12.66 4.26 -1.13
C THR A 300 13.51 3.15 -0.53
N ASN A 301 13.86 2.15 -1.33
CA ASN A 301 14.63 0.96 -0.91
C ASN A 301 13.98 0.23 0.28
N VAL A 302 12.66 0.01 0.24
CA VAL A 302 11.94 -0.71 1.30
C VAL A 302 11.97 -2.20 1.01
N THR A 303 12.39 -3.03 1.99
CA THR A 303 12.29 -4.50 1.89
C THR A 303 11.18 -5.02 2.79
N ALA A 304 10.40 -5.97 2.29
CA ALA A 304 9.34 -6.65 3.02
C ALA A 304 9.41 -8.18 2.81
N GLU A 305 9.81 -8.92 3.84
CA GLU A 305 9.99 -10.38 3.80
C GLU A 305 9.08 -11.08 4.83
N ASN A 306 8.44 -12.17 4.39
CA ASN A 306 7.59 -13.04 5.22
C ASN A 306 6.47 -12.27 5.95
N ILE A 307 5.86 -11.28 5.27
CA ILE A 307 4.73 -10.52 5.82
C ILE A 307 3.45 -11.36 5.72
N SER A 308 2.63 -11.37 6.77
CA SER A 308 1.40 -12.16 6.86
C SER A 308 0.23 -11.30 7.37
N CYS A 309 -0.61 -10.84 6.44
CA CYS A 309 -1.80 -10.03 6.74
C CYS A 309 -3.02 -10.95 6.82
N VAL A 310 -3.43 -11.33 8.03
CA VAL A 310 -4.47 -12.34 8.29
C VAL A 310 -5.80 -11.76 8.77
N GLY A 311 -6.01 -10.44 8.62
CA GLY A 311 -7.24 -9.76 8.99
C GLY A 311 -8.44 -10.13 8.11
N ASP A 312 -9.54 -9.39 8.28
CA ASP A 312 -10.83 -9.64 7.62
C ASP A 312 -10.77 -9.48 6.10
N GLY A 313 -10.57 -10.60 5.39
CA GLY A 313 -10.79 -10.76 3.95
C GLY A 313 -10.23 -9.64 3.06
N SER A 314 -11.03 -9.20 2.08
CA SER A 314 -10.68 -8.19 1.07
C SER A 314 -10.32 -6.79 1.63
N ASN A 315 -10.40 -6.59 2.94
CA ASN A 315 -10.00 -5.36 3.62
C ASN A 315 -8.61 -5.40 4.25
N THR A 316 -7.95 -6.57 4.38
CA THR A 316 -6.59 -6.65 4.93
C THR A 316 -5.52 -6.44 3.86
N SER A 317 -4.46 -5.70 4.17
CA SER A 317 -3.30 -5.52 3.29
C SER A 317 -1.99 -5.21 4.01
N MET A 318 -0.86 -5.23 3.30
CA MET A 318 0.40 -4.69 3.83
C MET A 318 0.38 -3.16 3.77
N ILE A 319 0.00 -2.60 2.63
CA ILE A 319 -0.16 -1.16 2.43
C ILE A 319 -1.62 -0.90 2.12
N LEU A 320 -2.27 -0.01 2.89
CA LEU A 320 -3.54 0.59 2.52
C LEU A 320 -3.37 2.11 2.47
N PHE A 321 -3.51 2.65 1.27
CA PHE A 321 -3.54 4.06 0.99
C PHE A 321 -4.98 4.50 0.72
N ASP A 322 -5.49 5.44 1.52
CA ASP A 322 -6.82 6.00 1.41
C ASP A 322 -6.73 7.50 1.11
N SER A 323 -7.15 7.95 -0.06
CA SER A 323 -7.13 9.39 -0.42
C SER A 323 -8.19 10.21 0.35
N ASN A 324 -8.99 9.57 1.20
CA ASN A 324 -10.02 10.15 2.06
C ASN A 324 -11.18 10.84 1.31
N ASN A 325 -11.40 10.47 0.04
CA ASN A 325 -12.43 10.99 -0.87
C ASN A 325 -12.46 12.53 -1.08
N ILE A 326 -11.42 13.25 -0.68
CA ILE A 326 -11.26 14.68 -0.99
C ILE A 326 -10.94 14.82 -2.49
N ASP A 327 -11.38 15.90 -3.15
CA ASP A 327 -11.05 16.20 -4.55
C ASP A 327 -9.57 16.59 -4.77
N ASP A 328 -8.76 16.58 -3.70
CA ASP A 328 -7.32 16.77 -3.75
C ASP A 328 -6.62 15.56 -4.37
N PHE A 329 -5.64 15.86 -5.23
CA PHE A 329 -4.68 14.89 -5.73
C PHE A 329 -3.74 14.42 -4.61
N LYS A 330 -3.61 13.10 -4.39
CA LYS A 330 -2.68 12.51 -3.41
C LYS A 330 -1.71 11.53 -4.09
N LYS A 331 -0.50 11.43 -3.56
CA LYS A 331 0.62 10.71 -4.17
C LYS A 331 1.13 9.55 -3.32
N ILE A 332 1.37 8.41 -3.97
CA ILE A 332 2.10 7.26 -3.41
C ILE A 332 3.28 6.92 -4.34
N HIS A 333 4.49 7.27 -3.90
CA HIS A 333 5.73 7.05 -4.64
C HIS A 333 6.51 5.88 -4.02
N ILE A 334 6.79 4.87 -4.83
CA ILE A 334 7.49 3.64 -4.42
C ILE A 334 8.68 3.44 -5.36
N PHE A 335 9.89 3.45 -4.82
CA PHE A 335 11.14 3.23 -5.54
C PHE A 335 11.95 2.14 -4.84
N GLY A 336 12.44 1.14 -5.58
CA GLY A 336 13.28 0.09 -4.99
C GLY A 336 12.57 -0.80 -3.96
N LEU A 337 11.25 -1.02 -4.09
CA LEU A 337 10.51 -1.89 -3.18
C LEU A 337 10.83 -3.36 -3.49
N ASN A 338 11.24 -4.12 -2.47
CA ASN A 338 11.52 -5.55 -2.58
C ASN A 338 10.60 -6.35 -1.65
N VAL A 339 9.51 -6.93 -2.17
CA VAL A 339 8.61 -7.80 -1.39
C VAL A 339 8.81 -9.27 -1.78
N ILE A 340 9.05 -10.13 -0.79
CA ILE A 340 9.23 -11.57 -0.98
C ILE A 340 8.44 -12.44 0.01
N ASN A 341 8.02 -13.62 -0.45
CA ASN A 341 7.45 -14.72 0.36
C ASN A 341 6.28 -14.31 1.28
N SER A 342 5.46 -13.34 0.86
CA SER A 342 4.45 -12.73 1.74
C SER A 342 3.02 -13.16 1.39
N PHE A 343 2.12 -13.00 2.36
CA PHE A 343 0.74 -13.49 2.33
C PHE A 343 -0.28 -12.43 2.81
N SER A 344 -1.46 -12.37 2.20
CA SER A 344 -2.59 -11.53 2.64
C SER A 344 -3.97 -12.19 2.41
N ASN A 345 -4.93 -12.01 3.32
CA ASN A 345 -6.33 -12.41 3.09
C ASN A 345 -7.09 -11.43 2.16
N GLY A 346 -6.46 -10.33 1.75
CA GLY A 346 -6.94 -9.40 0.74
C GLY A 346 -5.79 -8.98 -0.17
N PRO A 347 -5.81 -7.76 -0.74
CA PRO A 347 -4.66 -7.24 -1.48
C PRO A 347 -3.36 -7.15 -0.67
N LEU A 348 -2.22 -7.04 -1.34
CA LEU A 348 -0.96 -6.70 -0.66
C LEU A 348 -0.81 -5.17 -0.57
N ILE A 349 -1.06 -4.48 -1.68
CA ILE A 349 -1.05 -3.02 -1.83
C ILE A 349 -2.45 -2.62 -2.30
N LYS A 350 -3.15 -1.84 -1.49
CA LYS A 350 -4.51 -1.38 -1.76
C LYS A 350 -4.56 0.14 -1.77
N THR A 351 -5.14 0.71 -2.81
CA THR A 351 -5.31 2.15 -3.00
C THR A 351 -6.79 2.44 -3.17
N ILE A 352 -7.37 3.31 -2.35
CA ILE A 352 -8.79 3.70 -2.41
C ILE A 352 -8.93 5.22 -2.39
N GLY A 353 -10.04 5.74 -2.94
CA GLY A 353 -10.37 7.17 -2.86
C GLY A 353 -10.81 7.78 -4.19
N ASN A 354 -10.47 9.06 -4.40
CA ASN A 354 -10.96 9.84 -5.53
C ASN A 354 -9.89 10.02 -6.62
N TYR A 355 -8.85 10.84 -6.34
CA TYR A 355 -7.76 11.15 -7.27
C TYR A 355 -6.41 10.71 -6.69
N VAL A 356 -5.79 9.68 -7.31
CA VAL A 356 -4.49 9.17 -6.84
C VAL A 356 -3.48 9.10 -7.97
N GLU A 357 -2.26 9.56 -7.68
CA GLU A 357 -1.05 9.23 -8.44
C GLU A 357 -0.24 8.18 -7.72
N MET A 358 0.09 7.11 -8.43
CA MET A 358 0.85 5.97 -7.92
C MET A 358 2.01 5.65 -8.83
N ILE A 359 3.22 5.67 -8.28
CA ILE A 359 4.46 5.39 -9.01
C ILE A 359 5.14 4.19 -8.34
N ILE A 360 5.48 3.15 -9.12
CA ILE A 360 6.22 1.97 -8.67
C ILE A 360 7.39 1.70 -9.62
N ASP A 361 8.59 2.16 -9.24
CA ASP A 361 9.79 2.08 -10.06
C ASP A 361 10.88 1.18 -9.43
N ASP A 362 11.71 0.56 -10.27
CA ASP A 362 12.89 -0.25 -9.91
C ASP A 362 12.64 -1.31 -8.82
N SER A 363 11.46 -1.94 -8.85
CA SER A 363 10.94 -2.77 -7.75
C SER A 363 10.90 -4.28 -8.08
N ASN A 364 10.81 -5.11 -7.05
CA ASN A 364 10.71 -6.57 -7.12
C ASN A 364 9.60 -7.09 -6.19
N ILE A 365 8.60 -7.78 -6.74
CA ILE A 365 7.47 -8.35 -6.00
C ILE A 365 7.37 -9.82 -6.38
N ASN A 366 7.76 -10.73 -5.48
CA ASN A 366 7.98 -12.14 -5.83
C ASN A 366 7.47 -13.13 -4.78
N LYS A 367 6.81 -14.21 -5.25
CA LYS A 367 6.22 -15.27 -4.39
C LYS A 367 5.21 -14.72 -3.36
N ILE A 368 4.36 -13.80 -3.80
CA ILE A 368 3.25 -13.29 -3.00
C ILE A 368 2.01 -14.15 -3.23
N LYS A 369 1.32 -14.56 -2.16
CA LYS A 369 -0.01 -15.20 -2.25
C LYS A 369 -1.07 -14.36 -1.54
N THR A 370 -2.13 -14.00 -2.25
CA THR A 370 -3.22 -13.18 -1.73
C THR A 370 -4.58 -13.83 -1.95
N TYR A 371 -5.58 -13.45 -1.17
CA TYR A 371 -7.00 -13.73 -1.45
C TYR A 371 -7.69 -12.49 -2.06
N GLY A 372 -7.01 -11.87 -3.02
CA GLY A 372 -7.43 -10.74 -3.83
C GLY A 372 -6.28 -10.26 -4.74
N PRO A 373 -6.44 -9.19 -5.52
CA PRO A 373 -5.38 -8.67 -6.39
C PRO A 373 -4.21 -8.16 -5.54
N ILE A 374 -2.96 -8.41 -5.94
CA ILE A 374 -1.78 -8.03 -5.15
C ILE A 374 -1.61 -6.52 -5.13
N ILE A 375 -1.85 -5.87 -6.27
CA ILE A 375 -2.02 -4.43 -6.37
C ILE A 375 -3.47 -4.19 -6.77
N GLU A 376 -4.25 -3.56 -5.89
CA GLU A 376 -5.64 -3.19 -6.16
C GLU A 376 -5.81 -1.67 -6.05
N THR A 377 -6.39 -1.04 -7.07
CA THR A 377 -6.85 0.36 -6.98
C THR A 377 -8.36 0.42 -7.15
N LYS A 378 -9.06 0.98 -6.15
CA LYS A 378 -10.49 1.31 -6.19
C LYS A 378 -10.65 2.82 -6.03
N THR A 379 -10.23 3.53 -7.08
CA THR A 379 -10.21 5.00 -7.17
C THR A 379 -11.11 5.48 -8.30
N ASN A 380 -11.67 6.69 -8.20
CA ASN A 380 -12.45 7.27 -9.30
C ASN A 380 -11.57 7.60 -10.51
N LYS A 381 -10.40 8.22 -10.28
CA LYS A 381 -9.38 8.52 -11.29
C LYS A 381 -7.99 8.13 -10.81
N LEU A 382 -7.26 7.37 -11.64
CA LEU A 382 -5.91 6.90 -11.34
C LEU A 382 -4.89 7.42 -12.37
N ASN A 383 -3.78 7.98 -11.89
CA ASN A 383 -2.54 8.13 -12.67
C ASN A 383 -1.50 7.12 -12.17
N PHE A 384 -1.27 6.04 -12.90
CA PHE A 384 -0.40 4.94 -12.51
C PHE A 384 0.83 4.88 -13.41
N HIS A 385 2.01 4.97 -12.81
CA HIS A 385 3.29 4.73 -13.47
C HIS A 385 4.00 3.53 -12.85
N MET A 386 4.52 2.66 -13.69
CA MET A 386 5.33 1.51 -13.29
C MET A 386 6.46 1.31 -14.29
N SER A 387 7.69 1.30 -13.81
CA SER A 387 8.86 1.02 -14.65
C SER A 387 9.84 0.05 -13.97
N ASN A 388 10.51 -0.75 -14.80
CA ASN A 388 11.55 -1.70 -14.37
C ASN A 388 11.08 -2.68 -13.25
N LEU A 389 9.79 -3.03 -13.21
CA LEU A 389 9.23 -3.92 -12.20
C LEU A 389 9.52 -5.40 -12.54
N ASN A 390 9.96 -6.17 -11.53
CA ASN A 390 10.08 -7.62 -11.58
C ASN A 390 8.97 -8.27 -10.74
N PHE A 391 7.91 -8.78 -11.38
CA PHE A 391 6.70 -9.28 -10.72
C PHE A 391 6.50 -10.78 -11.01
N ASN A 392 6.87 -11.65 -10.07
CA ASN A 392 7.08 -13.07 -10.35
C ASN A 392 6.45 -14.05 -9.36
N ASN A 393 5.99 -15.20 -9.87
CA ASN A 393 5.51 -16.32 -9.05
C ASN A 393 4.37 -15.93 -8.08
N ASN A 394 3.57 -14.93 -8.47
CA ASN A 394 2.57 -14.32 -7.61
C ASN A 394 1.18 -14.92 -7.86
N ILE A 395 0.36 -15.04 -6.82
CA ILE A 395 -0.93 -15.75 -6.88
C ILE A 395 -2.03 -14.92 -6.22
N ASN A 396 -3.02 -14.49 -7.01
CA ASN A 396 -4.36 -14.15 -6.50
C ASN A 396 -5.19 -15.44 -6.46
N ASP A 397 -5.47 -15.91 -5.24
CA ASP A 397 -6.18 -17.17 -4.95
C ASP A 397 -7.71 -16.98 -4.87
N ASN A 398 -8.21 -15.75 -5.08
CA ASN A 398 -9.64 -15.42 -5.13
C ASN A 398 -10.19 -15.71 -6.54
N LYS A 399 -11.34 -16.39 -6.61
CA LYS A 399 -12.04 -16.70 -7.88
C LYS A 399 -12.97 -15.59 -8.35
N LEU A 400 -13.33 -14.66 -7.46
CA LEU A 400 -14.32 -13.60 -7.70
C LEU A 400 -13.68 -12.23 -7.94
N GLU A 401 -12.37 -12.10 -7.73
CA GLU A 401 -11.62 -10.85 -7.95
C GLU A 401 -10.61 -11.07 -9.07
N CYS A 402 -10.63 -10.17 -10.04
CA CYS A 402 -9.86 -10.19 -11.27
C CYS A 402 -8.43 -9.63 -11.07
N GLY A 403 -7.47 -10.06 -11.88
CA GLY A 403 -6.09 -9.56 -11.85
C GLY A 403 -5.20 -10.17 -10.76
N THR A 404 -3.89 -10.23 -11.01
CA THR A 404 -2.91 -10.05 -9.91
C THR A 404 -2.58 -8.57 -9.69
N ILE A 405 -2.91 -7.72 -10.67
CA ILE A 405 -2.97 -6.26 -10.60
C ILE A 405 -4.35 -5.85 -11.15
N HIS A 406 -5.12 -5.08 -10.39
CA HIS A 406 -6.50 -4.70 -10.72
C HIS A 406 -6.71 -3.19 -10.67
N PHE A 407 -7.17 -2.62 -11.79
CA PHE A 407 -7.51 -1.22 -11.96
C PHE A 407 -8.95 -1.06 -12.46
N ILE A 408 -9.66 -0.02 -12.01
CA ILE A 408 -11.05 0.29 -12.40
C ILE A 408 -11.27 1.79 -12.68
N ASN A 409 -12.37 2.13 -13.37
CA ASN A 409 -12.86 3.49 -13.65
C ASN A 409 -12.01 4.32 -14.66
N ASP A 410 -11.73 5.60 -14.37
CA ASP A 410 -10.95 6.48 -15.26
C ASP A 410 -9.44 6.23 -15.05
N LEU A 411 -8.77 5.70 -16.08
CA LEU A 411 -7.39 5.25 -15.99
C LEU A 411 -6.42 6.03 -16.88
N SER A 412 -5.27 6.38 -16.31
CA SER A 412 -4.05 6.80 -17.00
C SER A 412 -2.92 5.89 -16.53
N VAL A 413 -2.56 4.90 -17.33
CA VAL A 413 -1.64 3.81 -16.94
C VAL A 413 -0.43 3.78 -17.88
N LEU A 414 0.78 3.88 -17.33
CA LEU A 414 2.04 3.73 -18.04
C LEU A 414 2.84 2.58 -17.40
N ILE A 415 3.07 1.50 -18.14
CA ILE A 415 3.90 0.36 -17.72
C ILE A 415 5.02 0.18 -18.74
N THR A 416 6.27 0.24 -18.28
CA THR A 416 7.45 0.18 -19.15
C THR A 416 8.52 -0.78 -18.62
N ASN A 417 9.28 -1.40 -19.54
CA ASN A 417 10.50 -2.18 -19.25
C ASN A 417 10.33 -3.25 -18.13
N SER A 418 9.11 -3.77 -17.95
CA SER A 418 8.76 -4.61 -16.79
C SER A 418 8.62 -6.08 -17.17
N THR A 419 8.76 -6.97 -16.19
CA THR A 419 8.63 -8.43 -16.38
C THR A 419 7.60 -9.00 -15.42
N PHE A 420 6.60 -9.67 -15.98
CA PHE A 420 5.55 -10.40 -15.30
C PHE A 420 5.67 -11.88 -15.65
N ASN A 421 6.33 -12.69 -14.80
CA ASN A 421 6.56 -14.10 -15.09
C ASN A 421 5.97 -15.06 -14.05
N ASN A 422 5.22 -16.06 -14.54
CA ASN A 422 4.62 -17.14 -13.75
C ASN A 422 3.62 -16.65 -12.68
N ASN A 423 2.80 -15.65 -13.00
CA ASN A 423 1.75 -15.14 -12.10
C ASN A 423 0.40 -15.80 -12.40
N ILE A 424 -0.43 -15.98 -11.37
CA ILE A 424 -1.69 -16.73 -11.45
C ILE A 424 -2.82 -15.89 -10.84
N SER A 425 -3.82 -15.55 -11.65
CA SER A 425 -5.14 -15.14 -11.18
C SER A 425 -6.07 -16.35 -11.19
N LYS A 426 -6.95 -16.46 -10.18
CA LYS A 426 -8.06 -17.43 -10.17
C LYS A 426 -9.37 -16.87 -10.71
N GLY A 427 -9.45 -15.57 -10.94
CA GLY A 427 -10.43 -14.94 -11.82
C GLY A 427 -9.80 -14.66 -13.19
N ASP A 428 -10.31 -13.63 -13.87
CA ASP A 428 -9.75 -13.17 -15.14
C ASP A 428 -8.47 -12.35 -14.94
N GLY A 429 -7.74 -12.08 -16.04
CA GLY A 429 -6.52 -11.26 -16.06
C GLY A 429 -5.37 -11.87 -15.27
N GLY A 430 -4.49 -12.65 -15.91
CA GLY A 430 -3.41 -13.35 -15.18
C GLY A 430 -2.41 -12.38 -14.52
N VAL A 431 -2.23 -11.22 -15.15
CA VAL A 431 -1.47 -10.08 -14.64
C VAL A 431 -2.39 -8.89 -14.47
N LEU A 432 -2.76 -8.24 -15.59
CA LEU A 432 -3.51 -6.99 -15.59
C LEU A 432 -5.00 -7.28 -15.76
N CYS A 433 -5.80 -6.72 -14.87
CA CYS A 433 -7.24 -6.59 -15.05
C CYS A 433 -7.63 -5.11 -15.07
N LEU A 434 -8.31 -4.71 -16.14
CA LEU A 434 -8.79 -3.36 -16.41
C LEU A 434 -10.32 -3.45 -16.54
N GLU A 435 -11.05 -3.33 -15.43
CA GLU A 435 -12.49 -3.59 -15.37
C GLU A 435 -13.30 -2.28 -15.24
N ASN A 436 -14.51 -2.25 -15.81
CA ASN A 436 -15.44 -1.12 -15.71
C ASN A 436 -14.85 0.22 -16.22
N ILE A 437 -14.10 0.17 -17.31
CA ILE A 437 -13.34 1.34 -17.80
C ILE A 437 -14.25 2.39 -18.45
N SER A 438 -14.26 3.60 -17.88
CA SER A 438 -15.01 4.75 -18.40
C SER A 438 -14.19 5.56 -19.42
N LYS A 439 -12.89 5.77 -19.13
CA LYS A 439 -11.88 6.43 -19.97
C LYS A 439 -10.54 5.73 -19.80
N LEU A 440 -9.78 5.58 -20.90
CA LEU A 440 -8.49 4.90 -20.89
C LEU A 440 -7.41 5.69 -21.62
N ASN A 441 -6.37 6.08 -20.89
CA ASN A 441 -5.04 6.30 -21.44
C ASN A 441 -4.16 5.13 -20.96
N LEU A 442 -3.55 4.40 -21.88
CA LEU A 442 -2.77 3.20 -21.57
C LEU A 442 -1.52 3.17 -22.44
N SER A 443 -0.34 3.04 -21.84
CA SER A 443 0.92 2.86 -22.54
C SER A 443 1.66 1.66 -21.97
N LEU A 444 1.66 0.55 -22.71
CA LEU A 444 2.41 -0.66 -22.42
C LEU A 444 3.60 -0.73 -23.38
N THR A 445 4.83 -0.59 -22.88
CA THR A 445 6.02 -0.67 -23.75
C THR A 445 7.13 -1.56 -23.18
N ASN A 446 7.85 -2.25 -24.08
CA ASN A 446 9.02 -3.06 -23.76
C ASN A 446 8.80 -4.07 -22.61
N THR A 447 7.58 -4.60 -22.45
CA THR A 447 7.17 -5.37 -21.27
C THR A 447 6.94 -6.85 -21.60
N TYR A 448 7.29 -7.73 -20.67
CA TYR A 448 7.28 -9.18 -20.84
C TYR A 448 6.22 -9.84 -19.96
N PHE A 449 5.22 -10.46 -20.58
CA PHE A 449 4.19 -11.29 -19.95
C PHE A 449 4.47 -12.75 -20.28
N ILE A 450 5.06 -13.49 -19.35
CA ILE A 450 5.55 -14.85 -19.56
C ILE A 450 4.87 -15.84 -18.61
N LYS A 451 4.29 -16.94 -19.12
CA LYS A 451 3.75 -18.05 -18.31
C LYS A 451 2.69 -17.65 -17.27
N ASN A 452 1.98 -16.54 -17.49
CA ASN A 452 0.91 -16.13 -16.59
C ASN A 452 -0.36 -16.95 -16.84
N LYS A 453 -1.24 -17.06 -15.83
CA LYS A 453 -2.45 -17.87 -15.90
C LYS A 453 -3.69 -17.16 -15.35
N ALA A 454 -4.84 -17.35 -16.00
CA ALA A 454 -6.15 -16.80 -15.62
C ALA A 454 -7.32 -17.75 -15.97
N VAL A 455 -8.55 -17.34 -15.66
CA VAL A 455 -9.77 -17.85 -16.31
C VAL A 455 -9.83 -17.32 -17.74
N ASN A 456 -10.07 -16.02 -17.94
CA ASN A 456 -9.93 -15.33 -19.22
C ASN A 456 -8.74 -14.37 -19.22
N GLY A 457 -8.11 -14.15 -20.38
CA GLY A 457 -7.01 -13.19 -20.52
C GLY A 457 -5.78 -13.64 -19.74
N GLY A 458 -5.09 -14.67 -20.23
CA GLY A 458 -4.00 -15.33 -19.51
C GLY A 458 -2.86 -14.40 -19.06
N ALA A 459 -2.71 -13.24 -19.71
CA ALA A 459 -1.93 -12.11 -19.20
C ALA A 459 -2.78 -10.85 -18.92
N ILE A 460 -3.65 -10.44 -19.87
CA ILE A 460 -4.44 -9.20 -19.79
C ILE A 460 -5.92 -9.48 -20.02
N TYR A 461 -6.76 -8.93 -19.15
CA TYR A 461 -8.21 -8.80 -19.33
C TYR A 461 -8.60 -7.31 -19.31
N ILE A 462 -9.44 -6.88 -20.25
CA ILE A 462 -9.95 -5.50 -20.34
C ILE A 462 -11.43 -5.45 -20.74
N SER A 463 -12.25 -4.68 -20.00
CA SER A 463 -13.68 -4.51 -20.26
C SER A 463 -14.18 -3.08 -20.02
N ASP A 464 -15.26 -2.71 -20.73
CA ASP A 464 -15.96 -1.44 -20.50
C ASP A 464 -16.75 -1.42 -19.18
N SER A 465 -17.12 -0.22 -18.75
CA SER A 465 -18.24 -0.02 -17.82
C SER A 465 -19.54 -0.60 -18.41
N ILE A 466 -20.26 -1.42 -17.63
CA ILE A 466 -21.48 -2.19 -17.97
C ILE A 466 -22.63 -1.38 -18.65
N SER A 467 -22.57 -0.05 -18.67
CA SER A 467 -23.66 0.87 -19.02
C SER A 467 -23.60 1.55 -20.40
N LYS A 468 -22.79 1.07 -21.36
CA LYS A 468 -22.70 1.68 -22.70
C LYS A 468 -23.23 0.75 -23.80
N ASP A 469 -24.33 1.15 -24.44
CA ASP A 469 -24.64 0.70 -25.80
C ASP A 469 -23.49 1.10 -26.71
N ILE A 470 -22.84 0.11 -27.33
CA ILE A 470 -21.65 0.29 -28.18
C ILE A 470 -21.95 1.12 -29.44
N ASP A 471 -23.24 1.31 -29.76
CA ASP A 471 -23.75 2.11 -30.87
C ASP A 471 -23.97 3.60 -30.51
N ASN A 472 -23.99 3.95 -29.22
CA ASN A 472 -24.15 5.34 -28.72
C ASN A 472 -22.86 5.91 -28.11
N ILE A 473 -21.71 5.30 -28.40
CA ILE A 473 -20.42 5.76 -27.89
C ILE A 473 -20.04 7.10 -28.54
N ASN A 474 -19.83 8.10 -27.70
CA ASN A 474 -19.37 9.40 -28.14
C ASN A 474 -17.84 9.35 -28.34
N ASP A 475 -17.39 9.38 -29.59
CA ASP A 475 -15.97 9.26 -29.98
C ASP A 475 -15.11 10.46 -29.55
N ASN A 476 -15.75 11.57 -29.17
CA ASN A 476 -15.08 12.79 -28.69
C ASN A 476 -14.24 12.62 -27.40
N ILE A 477 -14.31 11.46 -26.72
CA ILE A 477 -13.40 11.15 -25.61
C ILE A 477 -12.08 10.63 -26.16
N TYR A 478 -11.07 11.50 -26.16
CA TYR A 478 -9.68 11.19 -26.53
C TYR A 478 -9.09 10.15 -25.56
N ASN A 479 -8.94 8.92 -26.06
CA ASN A 479 -8.19 7.84 -25.44
C ASN A 479 -6.83 7.74 -26.15
N ASN A 480 -5.73 7.76 -25.40
CA ASN A 480 -4.40 7.49 -25.95
C ASN A 480 -3.96 6.09 -25.51
N ILE A 481 -4.10 5.11 -26.40
CA ILE A 481 -3.74 3.71 -26.14
C ILE A 481 -2.53 3.35 -27.01
N LYS A 482 -1.50 2.78 -26.38
CA LYS A 482 -0.21 2.51 -26.97
C LYS A 482 0.32 1.17 -26.46
N ILE A 483 0.63 0.24 -27.38
CA ILE A 483 1.10 -1.11 -27.05
C ILE A 483 2.28 -1.43 -27.97
N GLU A 484 3.52 -1.25 -27.50
CA GLU A 484 4.72 -1.41 -28.35
C GLU A 484 5.80 -2.33 -27.78
N ASN A 485 6.40 -3.14 -28.65
CA ASN A 485 7.57 -3.98 -28.34
C ASN A 485 7.36 -4.93 -27.13
N ASN A 486 6.12 -5.35 -26.85
CA ASN A 486 5.81 -6.24 -25.73
C ASN A 486 5.89 -7.72 -26.16
N THR A 487 6.22 -8.60 -25.21
CA THR A 487 6.24 -10.06 -25.44
C THR A 487 5.20 -10.74 -24.55
N PHE A 488 4.24 -11.42 -25.18
CA PHE A 488 3.26 -12.29 -24.53
C PHE A 488 3.57 -13.74 -24.91
N LYS A 489 4.18 -14.49 -23.99
CA LYS A 489 4.70 -15.82 -24.26
C LYS A 489 4.26 -16.88 -23.25
N GLU A 490 3.77 -18.02 -23.74
CA GLU A 490 3.41 -19.18 -22.91
C GLU A 490 2.35 -18.91 -21.83
N ASN A 491 1.59 -17.81 -21.93
CA ASN A 491 0.48 -17.52 -21.02
C ASN A 491 -0.71 -18.47 -21.28
N THR A 492 -1.56 -18.68 -20.28
CA THR A 492 -2.65 -19.65 -20.34
C THR A 492 -3.96 -19.09 -19.76
N ALA A 493 -5.01 -19.05 -20.57
CA ALA A 493 -6.40 -18.92 -20.10
C ALA A 493 -6.99 -20.33 -19.90
N ASN A 494 -7.83 -20.51 -18.87
CA ASN A 494 -8.66 -21.71 -18.78
C ASN A 494 -9.73 -21.71 -19.89
N ASP A 495 -10.26 -20.54 -20.21
CA ASP A 495 -11.45 -20.37 -21.03
C ASP A 495 -11.08 -19.64 -22.33
N PHE A 496 -11.01 -18.30 -22.30
CA PHE A 496 -10.83 -17.46 -23.50
C PHE A 496 -9.60 -16.54 -23.43
N GLY A 497 -8.92 -16.33 -24.57
CA GLY A 497 -7.86 -15.32 -24.72
C GLY A 497 -6.57 -15.68 -23.98
N GLY A 498 -5.78 -16.60 -24.53
CA GLY A 498 -4.62 -17.17 -23.83
C GLY A 498 -3.53 -16.17 -23.42
N ALA A 499 -3.40 -15.06 -24.14
CA ALA A 499 -2.67 -13.87 -23.70
C ALA A 499 -3.61 -12.70 -23.35
N ILE A 500 -4.48 -12.32 -24.28
CA ILE A 500 -5.31 -11.10 -24.18
C ILE A 500 -6.78 -11.46 -24.38
N TYR A 501 -7.63 -11.00 -23.46
CA TYR A 501 -9.08 -10.95 -23.61
C TYR A 501 -9.53 -9.49 -23.60
N SER A 502 -10.32 -9.06 -24.58
CA SER A 502 -10.83 -7.69 -24.67
C SER A 502 -12.32 -7.61 -25.00
N GLU A 503 -13.06 -6.88 -24.17
CA GLU A 503 -14.42 -6.38 -24.44
C GLU A 503 -14.47 -4.86 -24.60
N TYR A 504 -13.31 -4.18 -24.58
CA TYR A 504 -13.25 -2.73 -24.51
C TYR A 504 -13.49 -2.06 -25.87
N SER A 505 -14.66 -1.47 -26.05
CA SER A 505 -15.20 -0.86 -27.28
C SER A 505 -14.37 0.28 -27.91
N LYS A 506 -13.25 0.67 -27.31
CA LYS A 506 -12.32 1.68 -27.84
C LYS A 506 -10.89 1.14 -28.01
N PHE A 507 -10.68 -0.17 -27.95
CA PHE A 507 -9.34 -0.76 -28.07
C PHE A 507 -8.79 -0.70 -29.50
N TYR A 508 -9.65 -0.58 -30.50
CA TYR A 508 -9.28 -0.31 -31.91
C TYR A 508 -8.49 0.99 -32.12
N LEU A 509 -8.58 1.94 -31.18
CA LEU A 509 -7.84 3.21 -31.22
C LEU A 509 -6.35 3.07 -30.81
N ALA A 510 -5.88 1.86 -30.47
CA ALA A 510 -4.52 1.66 -29.99
C ALA A 510 -3.47 1.67 -31.12
N ASP A 511 -2.41 2.46 -30.94
CA ASP A 511 -1.16 2.30 -31.70
C ASP A 511 -0.45 1.03 -31.19
N SER A 512 -0.53 -0.04 -31.99
CA SER A 512 0.00 -1.36 -31.65
C SER A 512 1.03 -1.82 -32.68
N LYS A 513 2.30 -1.99 -32.28
CA LYS A 513 3.36 -2.45 -33.18
C LYS A 513 4.49 -3.20 -32.48
N ASN A 514 5.13 -4.10 -33.23
CA ASN A 514 6.27 -4.92 -32.81
C ASN A 514 5.99 -5.81 -31.58
N ASN A 515 4.72 -6.11 -31.27
CA ASN A 515 4.41 -7.04 -30.19
C ASN A 515 4.55 -8.49 -30.66
N LEU A 516 5.02 -9.36 -29.78
CA LEU A 516 5.21 -10.79 -30.02
C LEU A 516 4.25 -11.59 -29.14
N ILE A 517 3.24 -12.20 -29.74
CA ILE A 517 2.20 -12.99 -29.04
C ILE A 517 2.32 -14.44 -29.51
N THR A 518 3.04 -15.27 -28.74
CA THR A 518 3.41 -16.63 -29.18
C THR A 518 3.29 -17.71 -28.11
N PHE A 519 2.94 -18.92 -28.54
CA PHE A 519 2.85 -20.12 -27.69
C PHE A 519 1.87 -20.00 -26.50
N ASN A 520 0.95 -19.02 -26.53
CA ASN A 520 -0.09 -18.87 -25.52
C ASN A 520 -1.21 -19.90 -25.74
N LYS A 521 -2.01 -20.15 -24.70
CA LYS A 521 -3.02 -21.22 -24.70
C LYS A 521 -4.36 -20.78 -24.14
N ALA A 522 -5.44 -21.19 -24.78
CA ALA A 522 -6.80 -21.09 -24.25
C ALA A 522 -7.44 -22.48 -24.19
N GLY A 523 -8.38 -22.71 -23.27
CA GLY A 523 -9.09 -23.99 -23.18
C GLY A 523 -10.34 -24.06 -24.04
N ILE A 524 -10.93 -22.92 -24.43
CA ILE A 524 -12.12 -22.85 -25.30
C ILE A 524 -11.80 -22.19 -26.63
N MET A 525 -11.49 -20.88 -26.65
CA MET A 525 -11.30 -20.08 -27.88
C MET A 525 -10.25 -18.97 -27.71
N GLY A 526 -9.54 -18.61 -28.79
CA GLY A 526 -8.59 -17.51 -28.85
C GLY A 526 -7.29 -17.83 -28.12
N GLY A 527 -6.51 -18.77 -28.66
CA GLY A 527 -5.26 -19.22 -28.04
C GLY A 527 -4.27 -18.09 -27.77
N GLY A 528 -4.21 -17.07 -28.62
CA GLY A 528 -3.48 -15.83 -28.39
C GLY A 528 -4.38 -14.70 -27.88
N ILE A 529 -5.27 -14.21 -28.75
CA ILE A 529 -6.20 -13.10 -28.47
C ILE A 529 -7.64 -13.59 -28.58
N TYR A 530 -8.52 -13.06 -27.74
CA TYR A 530 -9.97 -13.22 -27.91
C TYR A 530 -10.70 -11.89 -27.72
N SER A 531 -11.68 -11.64 -28.58
CA SER A 531 -12.76 -10.67 -28.32
C SER A 531 -14.10 -11.36 -28.58
N PRO A 532 -15.11 -11.18 -27.72
CA PRO A 532 -16.38 -11.86 -27.90
C PRO A 532 -17.33 -11.19 -28.90
N LYS A 533 -17.09 -9.94 -29.34
CA LYS A 533 -17.97 -9.18 -30.25
C LYS A 533 -17.37 -7.83 -30.65
N TYR A 534 -17.79 -7.29 -31.79
CA TYR A 534 -17.35 -5.99 -32.34
C TYR A 534 -15.82 -5.89 -32.42
N VAL A 535 -15.15 -6.82 -33.10
CA VAL A 535 -13.67 -6.85 -33.21
C VAL A 535 -13.10 -5.58 -33.82
N ASP A 536 -13.87 -4.91 -34.68
CA ASP A 536 -13.60 -3.59 -35.27
C ASP A 536 -13.47 -2.45 -34.23
N LYS A 537 -14.04 -2.66 -33.03
CA LYS A 537 -14.01 -1.74 -31.89
C LYS A 537 -13.20 -2.27 -30.70
N THR A 538 -13.21 -3.58 -30.49
CA THR A 538 -12.68 -4.22 -29.27
C THR A 538 -11.27 -4.76 -29.41
N ILE A 539 -10.66 -4.73 -30.60
CA ILE A 539 -9.30 -5.21 -30.87
C ILE A 539 -8.52 -4.17 -31.68
N PHE A 540 -7.23 -4.04 -31.39
CA PHE A 540 -6.30 -3.15 -32.09
C PHE A 540 -5.83 -3.72 -33.44
N ASP A 541 -5.22 -2.90 -34.29
CA ASP A 541 -4.65 -3.37 -35.56
C ASP A 541 -3.58 -4.45 -35.35
N LEU A 542 -3.89 -5.67 -35.78
CA LEU A 542 -3.02 -6.83 -35.64
C LEU A 542 -1.85 -6.84 -36.66
N SER A 543 -1.94 -6.05 -37.73
CA SER A 543 -1.05 -6.15 -38.90
C SER A 543 0.43 -5.88 -38.61
N ASN A 544 0.72 -5.04 -37.62
CA ASN A 544 2.08 -4.64 -37.22
C ASN A 544 2.66 -5.52 -36.10
N ASN A 545 2.09 -6.71 -35.86
CA ASN A 545 2.42 -7.59 -34.74
C ASN A 545 2.67 -9.03 -35.19
N ILE A 546 3.45 -9.79 -34.41
CA ILE A 546 3.73 -11.21 -34.68
C ILE A 546 2.84 -12.04 -33.75
N ILE A 547 1.83 -12.70 -34.32
CA ILE A 547 0.85 -13.50 -33.57
C ILE A 547 0.81 -14.91 -34.16
N GLU A 548 1.58 -15.83 -33.59
CA GLU A 548 1.78 -17.17 -34.16
C GLU A 548 1.94 -18.26 -33.10
N ASN A 549 1.67 -19.52 -33.50
CA ASN A 549 1.86 -20.70 -32.68
C ASN A 549 1.09 -20.69 -31.34
N ASN A 550 0.05 -19.87 -31.20
CA ASN A 550 -0.86 -19.92 -30.06
C ASN A 550 -1.92 -21.01 -30.31
N THR A 551 -2.45 -21.62 -29.25
CA THR A 551 -3.21 -22.88 -29.40
C THR A 551 -4.42 -23.04 -28.50
N ILE A 552 -5.40 -23.81 -29.00
CA ILE A 552 -6.42 -24.48 -28.18
C ILE A 552 -6.15 -25.98 -28.27
N ASN A 553 -5.95 -26.63 -27.13
CA ASN A 553 -5.48 -28.01 -27.04
C ASN A 553 -4.17 -28.22 -27.85
N SER A 554 -4.28 -28.73 -29.07
CA SER A 554 -3.19 -28.97 -30.02
C SER A 554 -3.37 -28.26 -31.38
N PHE A 555 -4.42 -27.45 -31.53
CA PHE A 555 -4.76 -26.75 -32.77
C PHE A 555 -4.29 -25.31 -32.68
N ILE A 556 -3.82 -24.75 -33.79
CA ILE A 556 -3.41 -23.35 -33.86
C ILE A 556 -4.67 -22.47 -33.86
N ASP A 557 -4.73 -21.56 -32.90
CA ASP A 557 -5.66 -20.42 -32.87
C ASP A 557 -4.90 -19.22 -32.31
N ASN A 558 -4.56 -18.29 -33.21
CA ASN A 558 -3.84 -17.08 -32.88
C ASN A 558 -4.75 -15.98 -32.34
N TYR A 559 -5.93 -15.84 -32.92
CA TYR A 559 -6.97 -14.91 -32.53
C TYR A 559 -8.30 -15.37 -33.11
N THR A 560 -9.37 -15.26 -32.33
CA THR A 560 -10.73 -15.56 -32.77
C THR A 560 -11.73 -14.71 -32.01
N SER A 561 -12.98 -14.71 -32.46
CA SER A 561 -14.12 -14.14 -31.74
C SER A 561 -15.26 -15.14 -31.57
N LYS A 562 -16.40 -14.71 -31.04
CA LYS A 562 -17.60 -15.56 -31.05
C LYS A 562 -18.05 -15.81 -32.49
N PRO A 563 -18.74 -16.92 -32.76
CA PRO A 563 -19.43 -17.12 -34.02
C PRO A 563 -20.32 -15.91 -34.39
N SER A 564 -20.14 -15.41 -35.60
CA SER A 564 -20.77 -14.18 -36.09
C SER A 564 -21.77 -14.48 -37.22
N TYR A 565 -21.34 -15.23 -38.24
CA TYR A 565 -22.16 -15.52 -39.41
C TYR A 565 -21.91 -16.92 -39.98
N ILE A 566 -22.82 -17.37 -40.84
CA ILE A 566 -22.69 -18.61 -41.61
C ILE A 566 -22.64 -18.32 -43.11
N LEU A 567 -21.88 -19.12 -43.86
CA LEU A 567 -21.99 -19.19 -45.33
C LEU A 567 -22.55 -20.55 -45.73
N LEU A 568 -23.55 -20.53 -46.62
CA LEU A 568 -24.13 -21.74 -47.18
C LEU A 568 -23.17 -22.34 -48.21
N ASN A 569 -22.70 -23.56 -47.98
CA ASN A 569 -21.85 -24.31 -48.90
C ASN A 569 -22.65 -25.34 -49.72
N THR A 570 -23.97 -25.36 -49.57
CA THR A 570 -24.83 -26.32 -50.24
C THR A 570 -24.92 -25.95 -51.70
N ILE A 571 -24.40 -26.81 -52.56
CA ILE A 571 -24.50 -26.67 -54.02
C ILE A 571 -25.69 -27.51 -54.47
N PHE A 572 -26.64 -26.89 -55.14
CA PHE A 572 -27.73 -27.56 -55.83
C PHE A 572 -27.38 -27.64 -57.33
N GLU A 573 -27.82 -28.70 -58.01
CA GLU A 573 -27.57 -28.85 -59.46
C GLU A 573 -28.40 -27.87 -60.30
N ASP A 574 -29.59 -27.51 -59.80
CA ASP A 574 -30.51 -26.53 -60.37
C ASP A 574 -30.82 -25.42 -59.35
N ASP A 575 -31.16 -24.22 -59.83
CA ASP A 575 -31.59 -23.07 -59.00
C ASP A 575 -32.92 -23.29 -58.25
N THR A 576 -33.62 -24.40 -58.52
CA THR A 576 -34.91 -24.75 -57.92
C THR A 576 -34.90 -26.20 -57.45
N ILE A 577 -35.44 -26.44 -56.25
CA ILE A 577 -35.50 -27.77 -55.63
C ILE A 577 -36.97 -28.14 -55.46
N ASN A 578 -37.38 -29.26 -56.06
CA ASN A 578 -38.71 -29.83 -55.81
C ASN A 578 -38.66 -30.62 -54.50
N ILE A 579 -39.55 -30.30 -53.56
CA ILE A 579 -39.61 -30.90 -52.23
C ILE A 579 -41.06 -31.32 -51.97
N ILE A 580 -41.32 -32.58 -51.63
CA ILE A 580 -42.65 -33.02 -51.21
C ILE A 580 -42.81 -32.96 -49.68
N THR A 581 -44.06 -32.82 -49.22
CA THR A 581 -44.38 -32.70 -47.79
C THR A 581 -43.83 -33.87 -46.98
N GLY A 582 -42.90 -33.57 -46.06
CA GLY A 582 -42.24 -34.56 -45.20
C GLY A 582 -40.81 -34.93 -45.62
N GLU A 583 -40.32 -34.43 -46.75
CA GLU A 583 -38.89 -34.51 -47.09
C GLU A 583 -38.03 -33.52 -46.28
N TYR A 584 -36.73 -33.81 -46.23
CA TYR A 584 -35.72 -33.01 -45.55
C TYR A 584 -34.81 -32.33 -46.56
N ILE A 585 -34.61 -31.02 -46.41
CA ILE A 585 -33.54 -30.31 -47.11
C ILE A 585 -32.26 -30.48 -46.28
N SER A 586 -31.23 -31.09 -46.87
CA SER A 586 -29.91 -31.12 -46.25
C SER A 586 -29.17 -29.82 -46.56
N LEU A 587 -28.85 -29.03 -45.53
CA LEU A 587 -28.06 -27.80 -45.66
C LEU A 587 -26.71 -27.98 -44.98
N VAL A 588 -25.64 -27.78 -45.76
CA VAL A 588 -24.26 -27.68 -45.31
C VAL A 588 -23.85 -26.20 -45.31
N PHE A 589 -23.32 -25.73 -44.20
CA PHE A 589 -22.81 -24.37 -44.03
C PHE A 589 -21.51 -24.36 -43.22
N THR A 590 -20.65 -23.37 -43.44
CA THR A 590 -19.48 -23.09 -42.60
C THR A 590 -19.82 -21.94 -41.65
N LEU A 591 -19.35 -22.05 -40.42
CA LEU A 591 -19.48 -21.03 -39.39
C LEU A 591 -18.22 -20.17 -39.33
N TYR A 592 -18.39 -18.85 -39.28
CA TYR A 592 -17.32 -17.86 -39.24
C TYR A 592 -17.42 -16.96 -38.01
N ASP A 593 -16.28 -16.53 -37.49
CA ASP A 593 -16.19 -15.47 -36.49
C ASP A 593 -16.12 -14.08 -37.17
N GLU A 594 -15.99 -13.01 -36.38
CA GLU A 594 -15.88 -11.65 -36.92
C GLU A 594 -14.52 -11.33 -37.57
N PHE A 595 -13.55 -12.25 -37.53
CA PHE A 595 -12.27 -12.15 -38.23
C PHE A 595 -12.23 -12.95 -39.54
N ASP A 596 -13.38 -13.46 -39.99
CA ASP A 596 -13.53 -14.39 -41.12
C ASP A 596 -12.77 -15.72 -40.93
N ASN A 597 -12.43 -16.10 -39.69
CA ASN A 597 -11.89 -17.42 -39.38
C ASN A 597 -13.01 -18.46 -39.37
N ILE A 598 -12.71 -19.68 -39.81
CA ILE A 598 -13.62 -20.83 -39.67
C ILE A 598 -13.68 -21.26 -38.20
N VAL A 599 -14.84 -21.13 -37.57
CA VAL A 599 -15.04 -21.57 -36.19
C VAL A 599 -15.17 -23.09 -36.14
N ASN A 600 -14.29 -23.72 -35.36
CA ASN A 600 -14.35 -25.15 -35.07
C ASN A 600 -14.55 -25.34 -33.57
N ASP A 601 -15.70 -25.88 -33.15
CA ASP A 601 -15.97 -26.22 -31.75
C ASP A 601 -15.25 -27.52 -31.33
N ILE A 602 -13.92 -27.45 -31.30
CA ILE A 602 -13.00 -28.54 -30.95
C ILE A 602 -13.22 -29.00 -29.50
N THR A 603 -13.68 -28.08 -28.65
CA THR A 603 -13.81 -28.25 -27.20
C THR A 603 -15.22 -28.71 -26.80
N LYS A 604 -16.18 -28.66 -27.73
CA LYS A 604 -17.61 -28.96 -27.54
C LYS A 604 -18.25 -28.05 -26.50
N PHE A 605 -17.90 -26.76 -26.57
CA PHE A 605 -18.39 -25.73 -25.70
C PHE A 605 -19.88 -25.41 -25.94
N TYR A 606 -20.36 -25.56 -27.18
CA TYR A 606 -21.78 -25.35 -27.49
C TYR A 606 -22.57 -26.66 -27.33
N SER A 607 -23.55 -26.66 -26.41
CA SER A 607 -24.49 -27.76 -26.21
C SER A 607 -25.57 -27.78 -27.29
N SER A 608 -25.93 -26.62 -27.84
CA SER A 608 -26.94 -26.47 -28.88
C SER A 608 -26.62 -25.31 -29.83
N ILE A 609 -26.85 -25.55 -31.12
CA ILE A 609 -26.77 -24.55 -32.19
C ILE A 609 -28.09 -24.59 -32.95
N THR A 610 -28.83 -23.47 -32.94
CA THR A 610 -30.12 -23.35 -33.63
C THR A 610 -30.03 -22.34 -34.76
N LEU A 611 -30.35 -22.74 -35.99
CA LEU A 611 -30.47 -21.85 -37.15
C LEU A 611 -31.96 -21.56 -37.42
N LYS A 612 -32.35 -20.28 -37.38
CA LYS A 612 -33.70 -19.83 -37.71
C LYS A 612 -33.79 -19.44 -39.18
N LEU A 613 -34.50 -20.26 -39.95
CA LEU A 613 -34.87 -20.01 -41.33
C LEU A 613 -36.35 -19.59 -41.44
N THR A 614 -36.67 -18.87 -42.51
CA THR A 614 -38.03 -18.45 -42.88
C THR A 614 -38.28 -18.82 -44.33
N LEU A 615 -39.34 -19.57 -44.58
CA LEU A 615 -39.81 -19.92 -45.92
C LEU A 615 -40.89 -18.91 -46.35
N THR A 616 -40.63 -18.15 -47.41
CA THR A 616 -41.53 -17.09 -47.91
C THR A 616 -41.89 -17.36 -49.36
N ASN A 617 -43.16 -17.23 -49.76
CA ASN A 617 -43.55 -17.37 -51.17
C ASN A 617 -42.84 -16.26 -51.97
N GLU A 618 -42.23 -16.62 -53.10
CA GLU A 618 -41.52 -15.70 -53.99
C GLU A 618 -42.45 -14.62 -54.58
N TYR A 619 -43.73 -14.97 -54.79
CA TYR A 619 -44.76 -14.12 -55.39
C TYR A 619 -46.03 -14.09 -54.52
N GLU A 620 -46.06 -13.24 -53.49
CA GLU A 620 -47.23 -13.06 -52.59
C GLU A 620 -48.57 -12.82 -53.33
N TYR A 621 -48.54 -12.38 -54.59
CA TYR A 621 -49.71 -12.07 -55.40
C TYR A 621 -50.12 -13.13 -56.43
N ASP A 622 -49.32 -14.17 -56.70
CA ASP A 622 -49.66 -15.24 -57.65
C ASP A 622 -49.97 -16.56 -56.94
N GLN A 623 -51.25 -16.80 -56.66
CA GLN A 623 -51.72 -18.01 -56.00
C GLN A 623 -51.48 -19.30 -56.79
N ASN A 624 -51.12 -19.22 -58.08
CA ASN A 624 -50.79 -20.40 -58.88
C ASN A 624 -49.29 -20.73 -58.87
N ASN A 625 -48.43 -19.83 -58.38
CA ASN A 625 -47.00 -20.05 -58.30
C ASN A 625 -46.60 -20.50 -56.88
N LEU A 626 -46.10 -21.73 -56.77
CA LEU A 626 -45.71 -22.38 -55.51
C LEU A 626 -44.20 -22.30 -55.26
N ASN A 627 -43.53 -21.30 -55.83
CA ASN A 627 -42.13 -21.02 -55.53
C ASN A 627 -41.98 -20.42 -54.12
N TYR A 628 -41.00 -20.91 -53.37
CA TYR A 628 -40.65 -20.38 -52.06
C TYR A 628 -39.16 -20.08 -51.97
N ILE A 629 -38.81 -18.94 -51.41
CA ILE A 629 -37.45 -18.56 -51.06
C ILE A 629 -37.20 -18.94 -49.60
N ILE A 630 -36.07 -19.60 -49.35
CA ILE A 630 -35.54 -19.81 -47.99
C ILE A 630 -34.66 -18.61 -47.65
N ASN A 631 -35.14 -17.81 -46.69
CA ASN A 631 -34.45 -16.64 -46.17
C ASN A 631 -34.06 -16.86 -44.69
N GLY A 632 -33.11 -16.06 -44.21
CA GLY A 632 -32.72 -16.02 -42.80
C GLY A 632 -31.39 -16.73 -42.50
N ASN A 633 -30.63 -16.15 -41.57
CA ASN A 633 -29.29 -16.57 -41.16
C ASN A 633 -29.07 -16.43 -39.64
N ILE A 634 -30.14 -16.26 -38.86
CA ILE A 634 -30.04 -16.02 -37.42
C ILE A 634 -29.67 -17.34 -36.72
N CYS A 635 -28.44 -17.40 -36.23
CA CYS A 635 -27.94 -18.50 -35.41
C CYS A 635 -28.05 -18.16 -33.92
N SER A 636 -28.35 -19.16 -33.10
CA SER A 636 -28.30 -19.07 -31.63
C SER A 636 -27.40 -20.16 -31.09
N PHE A 637 -26.38 -19.77 -30.32
CA PHE A 637 -25.37 -20.65 -29.73
C PHE A 637 -25.62 -20.70 -28.22
N ILE A 638 -25.86 -21.88 -27.68
CA ILE A 638 -26.17 -22.11 -26.27
C ILE A 638 -25.09 -23.01 -25.68
N ASN A 639 -24.65 -22.68 -24.46
CA ASN A 639 -23.94 -23.59 -23.57
C ASN A 639 -24.81 -23.79 -22.32
N ASP A 640 -25.38 -24.97 -22.18
CA ASP A 640 -26.24 -25.38 -21.05
C ASP A 640 -25.43 -25.91 -19.84
N TYR A 641 -24.10 -25.94 -19.92
CA TYR A 641 -23.21 -26.36 -18.83
C TYR A 641 -22.53 -25.13 -18.20
N VAL A 642 -23.12 -24.63 -17.10
CA VAL A 642 -22.57 -23.62 -16.18
C VAL A 642 -22.75 -24.07 -14.73
#